data_AF-A0A518HZJ8-F1
#
_entry.id   AF-A0A518HZJ8-F1
#
_cell.length_a   1.000
_cell.length_b   1.000
_cell.length_c   1.000
_cell.angle_alpha   90.00
_cell.angle_beta   90.00
_cell.angle_gamma   90.00
#
_symmetry.space_group_name_H-M   'P 1'
#
loop_
_entity.id
_entity.type
_entity.pdbx_description
1 polymer ?
#
loop_
_entity_poly.entity_id
_entity_poly.type
_entity_poly.pdbx_seq_one_letter_code
_entity_poly.pdbx_strand_id
1 'polypeptide(L)'
;MMRDRSLPIVLMLCFLAPTAVAEQTDPNEPLSYARDIAPILQRNCVACHRAKQAEGGLSLETHQAIQAGGDSGSLLVAKQPDSSVLYLRASDDDDPMPPDDNTVGAKRLTAEELALLRTWINQGAILDGQVDDDEIAWQPIPESVRNSYSIAVAPDNRMIAIGHANRVELRDAHSGQHLGNLIDESLPQSGVADFDVVQAIAFSPWADRIATGGYRTVRIWKRQSTEPSVPLALRHASGPTTVSPDRAAVAVVNAIGDVEIRTTASQELRVTLPSLGPVAGIAWSHPEQLVVGYESGDIGIYGAHDGTSIRRMKLDHAIATVAQSSDGNFVASLGTNGQVRLFNGDQPHPSQIVDALNDATSIAFSAPGTLVVGTASGVCKLIDPAADKVVRELAHGSSVPALAIDKAGKTLVTGGSDGIAKRWNTEDGKLLQTFLGDSQSQLRIASLDRDVKREQSWLQTLEGKTKELNQLLEKEEAALAKVTEAREKAVKELDEKAKQRDDTAKMIAGTEQTIVDAQAKIDTSTRAAADAESLIAKNQAQMESLKTELQPLEKQSATAVSQVQLAQAKVDEANRMLAAAKQSAELLAKQVEAKKTQLASVTQTSAAAGETLAKSKAAAAEAAKQLESAKATLTKQRESLAAVEKEVEKKQADAAEREQALVTAQKTRDRASANLPEHQETLRQRNNHLADLKHHHANLVDRQNQSPAISSIALSDDEASLAVVDVEGGVRTFQLTDATPLERFQLSDATGSNVFADAYFLDQHQLVVHRHSGPPLTIDSRQRWVLERTIGGLESDLISDRVTSLDFRGDGQSIAIGSGTPSRQGQVLIVATSNGDVLRQFDDLHSDSVLCVRFSPDGRLLATASADKTIRLLDVQTEEVVGALDGHTHHVLSVAWKRDGRLIASGSADGTIKTWDVETGQQKRTIGGFPDEVTAVEFLGDSTRVASSCADGQLRIHETNNGGSVAAAAAPGDFLFTLGISADASGVFATGQTGTVHVWQTEGLKPAGQW
;
A
#
# COMPACT_ATOMS: atom_id res chain seq x y z
N MET A 1 -18.64 3.44 39.97
CA MET A 1 -18.72 1.99 39.66
C MET A 1 -18.36 1.81 38.19
N MET A 2 -17.08 1.95 37.89
CA MET A 2 -16.51 1.70 36.56
C MET A 2 -16.21 0.21 36.48
N ARG A 3 -16.72 -0.47 35.45
CA ARG A 3 -16.36 -1.84 35.12
C ARG A 3 -15.08 -1.74 34.30
N ASP A 4 -13.94 -1.92 34.95
CA ASP A 4 -12.70 -2.27 34.26
C ASP A 4 -12.87 -3.69 33.73
N ARG A 5 -13.07 -3.79 32.42
CA ARG A 5 -13.08 -5.03 31.62
C ARG A 5 -12.16 -4.84 30.41
N SER A 6 -11.00 -4.24 30.65
CA SER A 6 -9.85 -4.33 29.76
C SER A 6 -9.51 -5.83 29.58
N LEU A 7 -9.20 -6.25 28.34
CA LEU A 7 -8.91 -7.64 27.94
C LEU A 7 -8.27 -8.47 29.06
N PRO A 8 -8.75 -9.69 29.37
CA PRO A 8 -7.88 -10.69 29.94
C PRO A 8 -6.99 -11.17 28.79
N ILE A 9 -5.93 -10.40 28.48
CA ILE A 9 -4.69 -11.07 28.09
C ILE A 9 -4.41 -11.94 29.31
N VAL A 10 -4.55 -13.26 29.14
CA VAL A 10 -4.29 -14.23 30.19
C VAL A 10 -2.82 -14.07 30.56
N LEU A 11 -2.54 -13.23 31.56
CA LEU A 11 -1.35 -13.38 32.39
C LEU A 11 -1.53 -14.73 33.06
N MET A 12 -0.76 -15.71 32.61
CA MET A 12 -0.59 -16.95 33.36
C MET A 12 -0.16 -16.55 34.78
N LEU A 13 -0.89 -17.03 35.79
CA LEU A 13 -0.49 -16.95 37.18
C LEU A 13 0.79 -17.77 37.35
N CYS A 14 1.95 -17.14 37.15
CA CYS A 14 3.22 -17.65 37.66
C CYS A 14 3.14 -17.58 39.18
N PHE A 15 2.85 -18.69 39.83
CA PHE A 15 3.15 -18.83 41.25
C PHE A 15 4.67 -18.94 41.40
N LEU A 16 5.33 -17.80 41.57
CA LEU A 16 6.71 -17.75 42.07
C LEU A 16 6.71 -18.34 43.48
N ALA A 17 7.47 -19.42 43.69
CA ALA A 17 7.88 -19.79 45.04
C ALA A 17 8.82 -18.68 45.55
N PRO A 18 8.61 -18.11 46.75
CA PRO A 18 9.46 -17.02 47.22
C PRO A 18 10.89 -17.53 47.42
N THR A 19 11.83 -16.99 46.66
CA THR A 19 13.25 -17.03 46.98
C THR A 19 13.45 -16.32 48.32
N ALA A 20 14.02 -17.03 49.30
CA ALA A 20 14.29 -16.45 50.61
C ALA A 20 15.37 -15.37 50.47
N VAL A 21 15.09 -14.16 50.94
CA VAL A 21 16.13 -13.13 51.12
C VAL A 21 17.12 -13.68 52.13
N ALA A 22 18.41 -13.73 51.76
CA ALA A 22 19.45 -14.15 52.69
C ALA A 22 19.48 -13.17 53.88
N GLU A 23 19.33 -13.68 55.10
CA GLU A 23 19.39 -12.87 56.31
C GLU A 23 20.82 -12.29 56.43
N GLN A 24 20.97 -10.96 56.36
CA GLN A 24 22.30 -10.31 56.37
C GLN A 24 22.95 -10.51 57.75
N THR A 25 23.93 -11.40 57.84
CA THR A 25 24.59 -11.76 59.11
C THR A 25 25.70 -10.78 59.54
N ASP A 26 26.21 -9.94 58.63
CA ASP A 26 27.24 -8.92 58.92
C ASP A 26 26.84 -7.53 58.32
N PRO A 27 26.64 -6.50 59.16
CA PRO A 27 26.29 -5.14 58.70
C PRO A 27 27.37 -4.42 57.87
N ASN A 28 28.60 -4.94 57.83
CA ASN A 28 29.72 -4.35 57.08
C ASN A 28 29.98 -5.04 55.74
N GLU A 29 29.27 -6.12 55.41
CA GLU A 29 29.37 -6.77 54.09
C GLU A 29 28.67 -5.91 53.02
N PRO A 30 29.30 -5.65 51.85
CA PRO A 30 28.62 -4.95 50.75
C PRO A 30 27.42 -5.77 50.26
N LEU A 31 26.31 -5.08 50.03
CA LEU A 31 25.08 -5.67 49.52
C LEU A 31 25.26 -6.02 48.04
N SER A 32 24.85 -7.24 47.69
CA SER A 32 24.84 -7.74 46.32
C SER A 32 23.47 -7.54 45.70
N TYR A 33 23.42 -7.02 44.48
CA TYR A 33 22.18 -6.85 43.74
C TYR A 33 21.46 -8.18 43.54
N ALA A 34 22.14 -9.19 42.96
CA ALA A 34 21.50 -10.48 42.65
C ALA A 34 21.01 -11.24 43.90
N ARG A 35 21.74 -11.16 45.02
CA ARG A 35 21.41 -11.90 46.25
C ARG A 35 20.43 -11.14 47.16
N ASP A 36 20.65 -9.85 47.36
CA ASP A 36 20.03 -9.10 48.46
C ASP A 36 18.93 -8.13 47.98
N ILE A 37 19.00 -7.63 46.73
CA ILE A 37 18.11 -6.56 46.24
C ILE A 37 17.13 -7.06 45.18
N ALA A 38 17.59 -7.82 44.19
CA ALA A 38 16.76 -8.32 43.11
C ALA A 38 15.54 -9.13 43.61
N PRO A 39 15.66 -10.04 44.61
CA PRO A 39 14.50 -10.75 45.14
C PRO A 39 13.45 -9.83 45.79
N ILE A 40 13.89 -8.74 46.43
CA ILE A 40 13.00 -7.73 47.03
C ILE A 40 12.23 -7.00 45.93
N LEU A 41 12.89 -6.61 44.85
CA LEU A 41 12.27 -5.87 43.74
C LEU A 41 11.32 -6.77 42.94
N GLN A 42 11.70 -8.02 42.65
CA GLN A 42 10.88 -8.99 41.93
C GLN A 42 9.60 -9.36 42.70
N ARG A 43 9.72 -9.62 44.01
CA ARG A 43 8.56 -9.99 44.86
C ARG A 43 7.54 -8.87 45.02
N ASN A 44 7.99 -7.62 45.02
CA ASN A 44 7.16 -6.49 45.43
C ASN A 44 6.77 -5.56 44.26
N CYS A 45 7.15 -5.86 43.01
CA CYS A 45 6.65 -5.19 41.79
C CYS A 45 6.65 -3.64 41.85
N VAL A 46 7.78 -3.03 42.23
CA VAL A 46 7.90 -1.58 42.53
C VAL A 46 7.82 -0.67 41.27
N ALA A 47 7.64 -1.24 40.07
CA ALA A 47 7.52 -0.50 38.82
C ALA A 47 6.18 -0.80 38.12
N CYS A 48 5.16 0.01 38.40
CA CYS A 48 3.90 0.09 37.63
C CYS A 48 3.37 1.55 37.62
N HIS A 49 2.61 1.91 36.58
CA HIS A 49 2.28 3.29 36.22
C HIS A 49 1.45 4.10 37.24
N ARG A 50 1.62 5.43 37.20
CA ARG A 50 0.83 6.41 37.98
C ARG A 50 -0.47 6.75 37.24
N ALA A 51 -1.63 6.50 37.84
CA ALA A 51 -2.94 6.71 37.17
C ALA A 51 -3.25 8.17 36.77
N LYS A 52 -2.48 9.16 37.25
CA LYS A 52 -2.70 10.60 36.97
C LYS A 52 -1.62 11.28 36.14
N GLN A 53 -0.53 10.60 35.78
CA GLN A 53 0.54 11.12 34.92
C GLN A 53 1.12 9.98 34.08
N ALA A 54 1.13 10.16 32.76
CA ALA A 54 1.85 9.28 31.85
C ALA A 54 3.36 9.49 32.06
N GLU A 55 3.92 8.76 33.02
CA GLU A 55 5.37 8.67 33.22
C GLU A 55 5.81 7.22 33.18
N GLY A 56 6.87 6.97 32.41
CA GLY A 56 7.94 6.09 32.81
C GLY A 56 7.98 4.76 32.08
N GLY A 57 8.71 4.72 30.97
CA GLY A 57 9.37 3.51 30.44
C GLY A 57 10.43 2.93 31.40
N LEU A 58 10.09 2.82 32.69
CA LEU A 58 10.94 2.28 33.76
C LEU A 58 10.90 0.76 33.69
N SER A 59 12.04 0.12 33.42
CA SER A 59 12.17 -1.34 33.48
C SER A 59 13.25 -1.74 34.48
N LEU A 60 12.87 -2.67 35.37
CA LEU A 60 13.76 -3.32 36.34
C LEU A 60 14.19 -4.72 35.87
N GLU A 61 13.88 -5.08 34.62
CA GLU A 61 14.05 -6.45 34.13
C GLU A 61 15.51 -6.79 33.80
N THR A 62 16.28 -5.81 33.32
CA THR A 62 17.69 -6.02 32.97
C THR A 62 18.58 -4.97 33.60
N HIS A 63 19.85 -5.32 33.82
CA HIS A 63 20.85 -4.35 34.28
C HIS A 63 20.95 -3.14 33.34
N GLN A 64 20.81 -3.37 32.04
CA GLN A 64 20.85 -2.31 31.03
C GLN A 64 19.65 -1.36 31.15
N ALA A 65 18.44 -1.89 31.35
CA ALA A 65 17.24 -1.08 31.58
C ALA A 65 17.34 -0.26 32.88
N ILE A 66 17.84 -0.89 33.94
CA ILE A 66 18.06 -0.23 35.23
C ILE A 66 19.05 0.94 35.10
N GLN A 67 20.11 0.77 34.30
CA GLN A 67 21.11 1.80 34.04
C GLN A 67 20.62 2.91 33.10
N ALA A 68 19.78 2.57 32.11
CA ALA A 68 19.23 3.53 31.16
C ALA A 68 18.30 4.55 31.85
N GLY A 69 17.60 4.14 32.91
CA GLY A 69 16.62 4.97 33.59
C GLY A 69 15.28 5.02 32.87
N GLY A 70 14.41 5.94 33.28
CA GLY A 70 13.13 6.17 32.60
C GLY A 70 12.96 7.64 32.20
N ASP A 71 11.81 7.97 31.61
CA ASP A 71 11.50 9.33 31.14
C ASP A 71 11.56 10.40 32.24
N SER A 72 11.41 9.97 33.50
CA SER A 72 11.49 10.80 34.70
C SER A 72 12.91 10.96 35.29
N GLY A 73 13.94 10.41 34.63
CA GLY A 73 15.35 10.52 35.04
C GLY A 73 16.04 9.17 35.33
N SER A 74 17.28 9.25 35.84
CA SER A 74 18.07 8.07 36.20
C SER A 74 17.38 7.27 37.32
N LEU A 75 17.10 6.00 37.04
CA LEU A 75 16.45 5.11 38.00
C LEU A 75 17.27 4.94 39.28
N LEU A 76 18.60 4.84 39.13
CA LEU A 76 19.58 4.75 40.19
C LEU A 76 20.64 5.83 40.04
N VAL A 77 20.86 6.58 41.11
CA VAL A 77 21.97 7.53 41.22
C VAL A 77 22.88 7.03 42.32
N ALA A 78 24.05 6.50 41.92
CA ALA A 78 25.02 5.92 42.85
C ALA A 78 25.32 6.88 44.01
N LYS A 79 25.24 6.37 45.24
CA LYS A 79 25.45 7.10 46.50
C LYS A 79 24.42 8.19 46.82
N GLN A 80 23.31 8.28 46.07
CA GLN A 80 22.27 9.28 46.26
C GLN A 80 20.87 8.64 46.21
N PRO A 81 20.41 8.01 47.31
CA PRO A 81 19.08 7.38 47.35
C PRO A 81 17.95 8.37 47.14
N ASP A 82 18.07 9.58 47.69
CA ASP A 82 17.04 10.63 47.58
C ASP A 82 16.99 11.28 46.17
N SER A 83 17.95 10.93 45.30
CA SER A 83 17.97 11.30 43.87
C SER A 83 17.63 10.12 42.96
N SER A 84 17.42 8.92 43.51
CA SER A 84 17.16 7.69 42.75
C SER A 84 15.65 7.46 42.66
N VAL A 85 15.10 7.45 41.45
CA VAL A 85 13.64 7.28 41.22
C VAL A 85 13.14 5.98 41.85
N LEU A 86 13.91 4.89 41.79
CA LEU A 86 13.53 3.61 42.40
C LEU A 86 13.26 3.72 43.90
N TYR A 87 14.15 4.40 44.64
CA TYR A 87 14.01 4.53 46.08
C TYR A 87 12.86 5.46 46.45
N LEU A 88 12.76 6.62 45.77
CA LEU A 88 11.67 7.56 45.97
C LEU A 88 10.30 6.93 45.76
N ARG A 89 10.14 6.10 44.71
CA ARG A 89 8.89 5.38 44.42
C ARG A 89 8.59 4.30 45.45
N ALA A 90 9.61 3.57 45.92
CA ALA A 90 9.43 2.54 46.93
C ALA A 90 9.06 3.11 48.32
N SER A 91 9.52 4.33 48.63
CA SER A 91 9.37 4.96 49.95
C SER A 91 8.25 6.00 50.07
N ASP A 92 7.45 6.21 49.02
CA ASP A 92 6.39 7.23 49.01
C ASP A 92 5.17 6.76 49.83
N ASP A 93 4.84 7.51 50.89
CA ASP A 93 3.69 7.22 51.76
C ASP A 93 2.37 7.80 51.22
N ASP A 94 2.43 8.83 50.37
CA ASP A 94 1.25 9.53 49.84
C ASP A 94 0.66 8.81 48.60
N ASP A 95 1.49 8.12 47.83
CA ASP A 95 1.13 7.37 46.61
C ASP A 95 1.93 6.05 46.53
N PRO A 96 1.60 5.06 47.38
CA PRO A 96 2.46 3.93 47.69
C PRO A 96 2.56 2.92 46.55
N MET A 97 3.78 2.45 46.29
CA MET A 97 4.06 1.44 45.27
C MET A 97 4.53 0.10 45.89
N PRO A 98 3.95 -1.04 45.46
CA PRO A 98 2.82 -1.17 44.54
C PRO A 98 1.49 -0.68 45.19
N PRO A 99 0.50 -0.23 44.40
CA PRO A 99 -0.80 0.18 44.91
C PRO A 99 -1.48 -0.96 45.69
N ASP A 100 -2.23 -0.63 46.74
CA ASP A 100 -2.89 -1.64 47.59
C ASP A 100 -3.92 -2.50 46.83
N ASP A 101 -4.43 -2.00 45.68
CA ASP A 101 -5.43 -2.64 44.83
C ASP A 101 -4.85 -3.30 43.55
N ASN A 102 -3.56 -3.66 43.57
CA ASN A 102 -2.92 -4.32 42.43
C ASN A 102 -3.47 -5.74 42.14
N THR A 103 -3.52 -6.10 40.86
CA THR A 103 -4.08 -7.37 40.37
C THR A 103 -3.17 -8.58 40.57
N VAL A 104 -1.90 -8.37 40.91
CA VAL A 104 -0.87 -9.41 41.05
C VAL A 104 -0.58 -9.81 42.51
N GLY A 105 -1.23 -9.16 43.49
CA GLY A 105 -1.09 -9.47 44.92
C GLY A 105 0.26 -9.06 45.55
N ALA A 106 1.00 -8.15 44.90
CA ALA A 106 2.27 -7.63 45.39
C ALA A 106 2.06 -6.76 46.65
N LYS A 107 3.03 -6.76 47.57
CA LYS A 107 2.97 -6.02 48.84
C LYS A 107 4.00 -4.90 48.85
N ARG A 108 3.74 -3.86 49.64
CA ARG A 108 4.69 -2.78 49.91
C ARG A 108 5.97 -3.32 50.55
N LEU A 109 7.10 -2.67 50.27
CA LEU A 109 8.35 -2.98 50.95
C LEU A 109 8.20 -2.67 52.44
N THR A 110 8.70 -3.59 53.27
CA THR A 110 8.84 -3.37 54.71
C THR A 110 9.91 -2.32 54.99
N ALA A 111 9.89 -1.75 56.20
CA ALA A 111 10.90 -0.80 56.63
C ALA A 111 12.34 -1.37 56.56
N GLU A 112 12.49 -2.69 56.77
CA GLU A 112 13.76 -3.41 56.66
C GLU A 112 14.22 -3.52 55.19
N GLU A 113 13.33 -3.86 54.27
CA GLU A 113 13.62 -3.92 52.83
C GLU A 113 13.95 -2.53 52.25
N LEU A 114 13.24 -1.49 52.68
CA LEU A 114 13.57 -0.10 52.31
C LEU A 114 14.94 0.32 52.83
N ALA A 115 15.32 -0.11 54.03
CA ALA A 115 16.64 0.15 54.58
C ALA A 115 17.75 -0.57 53.79
N LEU A 116 17.52 -1.80 53.35
CA LEU A 116 18.43 -2.55 52.47
C LEU A 116 18.59 -1.85 51.13
N LEU A 117 17.48 -1.47 50.48
CA LEU A 117 17.48 -0.74 49.22
C LEU A 117 18.25 0.58 49.33
N ARG A 118 18.02 1.35 50.40
CA ARG A 118 18.76 2.60 50.67
C ARG A 118 20.26 2.35 50.85
N THR A 119 20.61 1.32 51.60
CA THR A 119 22.00 0.98 51.93
C THR A 119 22.77 0.56 50.69
N TRP A 120 22.17 -0.25 49.82
CA TRP A 120 22.78 -0.66 48.56
C TRP A 120 23.02 0.54 47.62
N ILE A 121 22.06 1.47 47.53
CA ILE A 121 22.27 2.69 46.73
C ILE A 121 23.41 3.53 47.30
N ASN A 122 23.50 3.67 48.63
CA ASN A 122 24.61 4.36 49.30
C ASN A 122 25.97 3.70 49.05
N GLN A 123 26.02 2.38 48.89
CA GLN A 123 27.22 1.63 48.55
C GLN A 123 27.61 1.75 47.07
N GLY A 124 26.78 2.42 46.25
CA GLY A 124 27.07 2.73 44.86
C GLY A 124 26.13 2.06 43.86
N ALA A 125 25.08 1.37 44.32
CA ALA A 125 24.09 0.70 43.47
C ALA A 125 24.73 -0.24 42.43
N ILE A 126 25.72 -1.03 42.87
CA ILE A 126 26.44 -1.95 41.99
C ILE A 126 25.50 -3.09 41.61
N LEU A 127 25.33 -3.31 40.30
CA LEU A 127 24.53 -4.40 39.74
C LEU A 127 25.43 -5.63 39.51
N ASP A 128 25.77 -6.32 40.59
CA ASP A 128 26.62 -7.51 40.60
C ASP A 128 25.81 -8.82 40.56
N GLY A 129 26.42 -9.85 39.94
CA GLY A 129 25.80 -11.14 39.66
C GLY A 129 24.91 -11.11 38.41
N GLN A 130 24.68 -12.26 37.78
CA GLN A 130 23.48 -12.42 36.96
C GLN A 130 22.37 -12.83 37.92
N VAL A 131 21.26 -12.09 37.92
CA VAL A 131 20.00 -12.66 38.39
C VAL A 131 19.70 -13.70 37.33
N ASP A 132 19.81 -14.99 37.69
CA ASP A 132 19.26 -16.03 36.82
C ASP A 132 17.81 -15.61 36.58
N ASP A 133 17.44 -15.33 35.33
CA ASP A 133 16.03 -15.32 34.96
C ASP A 133 15.55 -16.69 35.41
N ASP A 134 14.74 -16.73 36.47
CA ASP A 134 14.11 -17.97 36.90
C ASP A 134 13.54 -18.61 35.63
N GLU A 135 14.15 -19.73 35.22
CA GLU A 135 13.84 -20.43 33.98
C GLU A 135 12.31 -20.55 33.97
N ILE A 136 11.63 -19.84 33.04
CA ILE A 136 10.17 -19.76 33.06
C ILE A 136 9.66 -21.20 33.05
N ALA A 137 9.14 -21.64 34.19
CA ALA A 137 8.73 -23.02 34.38
C ALA A 137 7.38 -23.22 33.67
N TRP A 138 7.46 -23.40 32.34
CA TRP A 138 6.29 -23.59 31.48
C TRP A 138 5.48 -24.80 31.95
N GLN A 139 4.22 -24.55 32.32
CA GLN A 139 3.28 -25.61 32.62
C GLN A 139 2.39 -25.90 31.41
N PRO A 140 2.05 -27.18 31.16
CA PRO A 140 1.11 -27.53 30.10
C PRO A 140 -0.22 -26.79 30.29
N ILE A 141 -0.78 -26.25 29.20
CA ILE A 141 -2.11 -25.63 29.26
C ILE A 141 -3.16 -26.73 29.43
N PRO A 142 -4.03 -26.65 30.45
CA PRO A 142 -5.06 -27.66 30.70
C PRO A 142 -6.02 -27.83 29.51
N GLU A 143 -6.46 -29.06 29.24
CA GLU A 143 -7.46 -29.36 28.19
C GLU A 143 -8.83 -28.72 28.42
N SER A 144 -9.09 -28.24 29.64
CA SER A 144 -10.31 -27.50 29.98
C SER A 144 -10.31 -26.07 29.41
N VAL A 145 -9.15 -25.50 29.07
CA VAL A 145 -9.07 -24.17 28.45
C VAL A 145 -9.39 -24.31 26.96
N ARG A 146 -10.52 -23.72 26.54
CA ARG A 146 -11.04 -23.87 25.18
C ARG A 146 -11.17 -22.58 24.38
N ASN A 147 -10.88 -21.43 25.01
CA ASN A 147 -10.92 -20.11 24.39
C ASN A 147 -10.21 -20.13 23.03
N SER A 148 -10.85 -19.54 22.02
CA SER A 148 -10.29 -19.43 20.69
C SER A 148 -9.85 -18.01 20.40
N TYR A 149 -8.54 -17.81 20.26
CA TYR A 149 -7.96 -16.48 20.06
C TYR A 149 -7.69 -16.17 18.59
N SER A 150 -7.74 -17.18 17.72
CA SER A 150 -7.44 -17.04 16.30
C SER A 150 -8.30 -17.96 15.45
N ILE A 151 -8.70 -17.46 14.28
CA ILE A 151 -9.35 -18.22 13.22
C ILE A 151 -8.82 -17.73 11.87
N ALA A 152 -8.63 -18.65 10.93
CA ALA A 152 -8.30 -18.32 9.55
C ALA A 152 -9.05 -19.23 8.59
N VAL A 153 -9.52 -18.69 7.48
CA VAL A 153 -10.18 -19.45 6.41
C VAL A 153 -9.19 -19.59 5.24
N ALA A 154 -9.08 -20.80 4.69
CA ALA A 154 -8.21 -21.06 3.55
C ALA A 154 -8.72 -20.35 2.29
N PRO A 155 -7.83 -19.83 1.41
CA PRO A 155 -8.24 -19.14 0.18
C PRO A 155 -9.07 -19.97 -0.82
N ASP A 156 -9.02 -21.30 -0.71
CA ASP A 156 -9.81 -22.23 -1.52
C ASP A 156 -11.20 -22.53 -0.92
N ASN A 157 -11.55 -21.92 0.22
CA ASN A 157 -12.78 -22.15 0.98
C ASN A 157 -13.01 -23.59 1.42
N ARG A 158 -11.97 -24.43 1.48
CA ARG A 158 -12.13 -25.83 1.87
C ARG A 158 -11.88 -26.05 3.34
N MET A 159 -11.00 -25.25 3.96
CA MET A 159 -10.54 -25.48 5.32
C MET A 159 -10.59 -24.22 6.17
N ILE A 160 -10.78 -24.43 7.47
CA ILE A 160 -10.66 -23.42 8.51
C ILE A 160 -9.69 -23.94 9.56
N ALA A 161 -8.78 -23.08 10.01
CA ALA A 161 -7.89 -23.34 11.12
C ALA A 161 -8.34 -22.53 12.35
N ILE A 162 -8.44 -23.18 13.50
CA ILE A 162 -8.98 -22.61 14.74
C ILE A 162 -7.97 -22.83 15.87
N GLY A 163 -7.50 -21.75 16.49
CA GLY A 163 -6.56 -21.82 17.62
C GLY A 163 -7.27 -21.89 18.96
N HIS A 164 -7.46 -23.08 19.51
CA HIS A 164 -7.99 -23.32 20.86
C HIS A 164 -6.86 -23.36 21.88
N ALA A 165 -6.65 -22.26 22.62
CA ALA A 165 -5.46 -22.09 23.44
C ALA A 165 -4.18 -22.40 22.63
N ASN A 166 -3.39 -23.40 23.02
CA ASN A 166 -2.16 -23.82 22.32
C ASN A 166 -2.35 -24.93 21.28
N ARG A 167 -3.60 -25.29 20.96
CA ARG A 167 -3.95 -26.30 19.95
C ARG A 167 -4.52 -25.64 18.71
N VAL A 168 -4.23 -26.21 17.54
CA VAL A 168 -4.82 -25.74 16.28
C VAL A 168 -5.59 -26.88 15.62
N GLU A 169 -6.91 -26.71 15.56
CA GLU A 169 -7.83 -27.63 14.91
C GLU A 169 -8.08 -27.21 13.45
N LEU A 170 -8.12 -28.18 12.55
CA LEU A 170 -8.50 -28.00 11.15
C LEU A 170 -9.88 -28.62 10.89
N ARG A 171 -10.78 -27.85 10.29
CA ARG A 171 -12.12 -28.29 9.92
C ARG A 171 -12.44 -27.96 8.46
N ASP A 172 -13.32 -28.76 7.87
CA ASP A 172 -13.92 -28.46 6.57
C ASP A 172 -14.82 -27.23 6.69
N ALA A 173 -14.62 -26.24 5.82
CA ALA A 173 -15.28 -24.94 5.95
C ALA A 173 -16.80 -24.99 5.74
N HIS A 174 -17.29 -25.99 5.00
CA HIS A 174 -18.70 -26.12 4.63
C HIS A 174 -19.48 -27.00 5.62
N SER A 175 -18.95 -28.18 5.93
CA SER A 175 -19.59 -29.19 6.77
C SER A 175 -19.23 -29.06 8.25
N GLY A 176 -18.11 -28.41 8.57
CA GLY A 176 -17.54 -28.40 9.92
C GLY A 176 -16.86 -29.70 10.33
N GLN A 177 -16.74 -30.67 9.41
CA GLN A 177 -16.09 -31.95 9.70
C GLN A 177 -14.64 -31.73 10.14
N HIS A 178 -14.24 -32.38 11.23
CA HIS A 178 -12.85 -32.36 11.68
C HIS A 178 -11.92 -33.05 10.67
N LEU A 179 -10.89 -32.32 10.22
CA LEU A 179 -9.90 -32.78 9.25
C LEU A 179 -8.59 -33.22 9.91
N GLY A 180 -8.26 -32.68 11.08
CA GLY A 180 -7.05 -32.99 11.82
C GLY A 180 -6.60 -31.84 12.74
N ASN A 181 -5.44 -32.02 13.38
CA ASN A 181 -4.81 -30.99 14.20
C ASN A 181 -3.38 -30.72 13.72
N LEU A 182 -2.89 -29.50 13.94
CA LEU A 182 -1.46 -29.19 13.81
C LEU A 182 -0.77 -29.59 15.11
N ILE A 183 0.26 -30.44 15.01
CA ILE A 183 0.95 -31.02 16.16
C ILE A 183 2.45 -30.85 15.96
N ASP A 184 3.10 -30.18 16.91
CA ASP A 184 4.55 -30.10 16.99
C ASP A 184 5.03 -31.23 17.92
N GLU A 185 5.54 -32.31 17.32
CA GLU A 185 5.99 -33.50 18.05
C GLU A 185 7.23 -33.25 18.93
N SER A 186 7.90 -32.09 18.78
CA SER A 186 9.03 -31.71 19.63
C SER A 186 8.61 -31.15 20.99
N LEU A 187 7.31 -30.85 21.18
CA LEU A 187 6.80 -30.24 22.40
C LEU A 187 6.59 -31.26 23.54
N PRO A 188 6.81 -30.85 24.81
CA PRO A 188 6.59 -31.73 25.97
C PRO A 188 5.15 -32.20 26.13
N GLN A 189 4.18 -31.35 25.76
CA GLN A 189 2.76 -31.70 25.77
C GLN A 189 2.37 -32.30 24.42
N SER A 190 1.82 -33.51 24.43
CA SER A 190 1.36 -34.15 23.19
C SER A 190 0.11 -33.47 22.62
N GLY A 191 0.00 -33.42 21.29
CA GLY A 191 -1.20 -32.98 20.57
C GLY A 191 -1.41 -31.47 20.54
N VAL A 192 -0.37 -30.68 20.81
CA VAL A 192 -0.43 -29.21 20.77
C VAL A 192 0.41 -28.65 19.63
N ALA A 193 0.03 -27.47 19.15
CA ALA A 193 0.74 -26.78 18.07
C ALA A 193 1.85 -25.89 18.61
N ASP A 194 1.73 -25.43 19.87
CA ASP A 194 2.64 -24.44 20.46
C ASP A 194 2.80 -24.63 21.98
N PHE A 195 3.83 -24.01 22.57
CA PHE A 195 4.03 -23.96 24.02
C PHE A 195 3.01 -23.04 24.70
N ASP A 196 2.66 -21.93 24.04
CA ASP A 196 1.72 -20.92 24.55
C ASP A 196 0.47 -20.83 23.66
N VAL A 197 -0.49 -19.99 24.04
CA VAL A 197 -1.70 -19.71 23.27
C VAL A 197 -1.37 -19.23 21.86
N VAL A 198 -2.02 -19.83 20.87
CA VAL A 198 -1.94 -19.45 19.47
C VAL A 198 -2.86 -18.26 19.21
N GLN A 199 -2.29 -17.06 19.20
CA GLN A 199 -3.02 -15.80 19.04
C GLN A 199 -3.18 -15.37 17.57
N ALA A 200 -2.35 -15.90 16.67
CA ALA A 200 -2.41 -15.57 15.26
C ALA A 200 -2.34 -16.83 14.39
N ILE A 201 -3.18 -16.89 13.36
CA ILE A 201 -3.12 -17.91 12.32
C ILE A 201 -3.30 -17.24 10.96
N ALA A 202 -2.52 -17.66 9.96
CA ALA A 202 -2.67 -17.22 8.58
C ALA A 202 -2.46 -18.39 7.61
N PHE A 203 -3.24 -18.44 6.54
CA PHE A 203 -2.98 -19.32 5.41
C PHE A 203 -2.13 -18.62 4.36
N SER A 204 -1.26 -19.37 3.68
CA SER A 204 -0.61 -18.85 2.47
C SER A 204 -1.64 -18.59 1.36
N PRO A 205 -1.36 -17.69 0.40
CA PRO A 205 -2.27 -17.40 -0.72
C PRO A 205 -2.59 -18.62 -1.61
N TRP A 206 -1.80 -19.69 -1.50
CA TRP A 206 -1.97 -20.93 -2.27
C TRP A 206 -2.47 -22.10 -1.42
N ALA A 207 -2.87 -21.85 -0.17
CA ALA A 207 -3.37 -22.87 0.77
C ALA A 207 -2.42 -24.06 1.00
N ASP A 208 -1.11 -23.88 0.73
CA ASP A 208 -0.09 -24.91 0.87
C ASP A 208 0.71 -24.81 2.18
N ARG A 209 0.58 -23.68 2.88
CA ARG A 209 1.23 -23.39 4.16
C ARG A 209 0.24 -22.75 5.13
N ILE A 210 0.44 -23.01 6.42
CA ILE A 210 -0.21 -22.33 7.53
C ILE A 210 0.89 -21.75 8.40
N ALA A 211 0.71 -20.52 8.87
CA ALA A 211 1.55 -19.93 9.91
C ALA A 211 0.74 -19.82 11.21
N THR A 212 1.32 -20.20 12.33
CA THR A 212 0.74 -20.04 13.67
C THR A 212 1.69 -19.26 14.56
N GLY A 213 1.18 -18.28 15.29
CA GLY A 213 1.95 -17.41 16.16
C GLY A 213 1.65 -17.69 17.63
N GLY A 214 2.70 -17.97 18.41
CA GLY A 214 2.68 -18.15 19.86
C GLY A 214 3.54 -17.11 20.57
N TYR A 215 4.03 -17.45 21.77
CA TYR A 215 5.00 -16.61 22.48
C TYR A 215 6.36 -16.72 21.83
N ARG A 216 6.86 -15.60 21.28
CA ARG A 216 8.18 -15.46 20.65
C ARG A 216 8.47 -16.45 19.52
N THR A 217 7.42 -17.08 18.99
CA THR A 217 7.54 -18.18 18.03
C THR A 217 6.51 -18.04 16.92
N VAL A 218 6.95 -18.29 15.69
CA VAL A 218 6.07 -18.54 14.55
C VAL A 218 6.40 -19.91 13.99
N ARG A 219 5.39 -20.77 13.89
CA ARG A 219 5.51 -22.07 13.25
C ARG A 219 4.92 -22.03 11.85
N ILE A 220 5.71 -22.48 10.88
CA ILE A 220 5.29 -22.63 9.49
C ILE A 220 5.04 -24.11 9.25
N TRP A 221 3.77 -24.42 9.00
CA TRP A 221 3.28 -25.73 8.67
C TRP A 221 3.17 -25.84 7.17
N LYS A 222 3.60 -26.96 6.61
CA LYS A 222 3.47 -27.22 5.18
C LYS A 222 2.64 -28.45 4.96
N ARG A 223 1.83 -28.40 3.92
CA ARG A 223 1.15 -29.57 3.42
C ARG A 223 2.15 -30.50 2.76
N GLN A 224 2.32 -31.68 3.34
CA GLN A 224 3.22 -32.69 2.82
C GLN A 224 2.42 -33.95 2.47
N SER A 225 2.68 -34.49 1.28
CA SER A 225 2.27 -35.84 0.94
C SER A 225 3.00 -36.81 1.87
N THR A 226 2.28 -37.78 2.43
CA THR A 226 2.94 -38.97 2.96
C THR A 226 3.85 -39.53 1.88
N GLU A 227 5.11 -39.84 2.22
CA GLU A 227 6.00 -40.48 1.26
C GLU A 227 5.30 -41.70 0.67
N PRO A 228 5.27 -41.84 -0.68
CA PRO A 228 4.64 -42.99 -1.29
C PRO A 228 5.26 -44.26 -0.71
N SER A 229 4.43 -45.07 -0.10
CA SER A 229 4.88 -46.30 0.55
C SER A 229 4.32 -47.51 -0.18
N VAL A 230 4.99 -48.64 -0.06
CA VAL A 230 4.47 -49.90 -0.57
C VAL A 230 3.62 -50.53 0.54
N PRO A 231 2.30 -50.72 0.35
CA PRO A 231 1.47 -51.40 1.33
C PRO A 231 2.02 -52.77 1.64
N LEU A 232 1.93 -53.19 2.90
CA LEU A 232 2.43 -54.50 3.32
C LEU A 232 1.82 -55.65 2.48
N ALA A 233 0.54 -55.56 2.12
CA ALA A 233 -0.17 -56.51 1.25
C ALA A 233 0.40 -56.60 -0.17
N LEU A 234 1.05 -55.54 -0.64
CA LEU A 234 1.51 -55.37 -2.01
C LEU A 234 3.04 -55.40 -2.15
N ARG A 235 3.79 -55.64 -1.05
CA ARG A 235 5.26 -55.67 -1.09
C ARG A 235 5.84 -56.72 -2.03
N HIS A 236 5.08 -57.79 -2.27
CA HIS A 236 5.48 -58.89 -3.15
C HIS A 236 4.97 -58.73 -4.59
N ALA A 237 4.23 -57.65 -4.88
CA ALA A 237 3.70 -57.38 -6.20
C ALA A 237 4.84 -57.03 -7.18
N SER A 238 4.83 -57.66 -8.35
CA SER A 238 5.75 -57.35 -9.46
C SER A 238 5.02 -57.20 -10.80
N GLY A 239 3.70 -57.16 -10.78
CA GLY A 239 2.85 -57.00 -11.95
C GLY A 239 1.46 -56.49 -11.55
N PRO A 240 0.48 -56.51 -12.48
CA PRO A 240 -0.84 -55.91 -12.30
C PRO A 240 -1.48 -56.24 -10.95
N THR A 241 -2.15 -55.26 -10.34
CA THR A 241 -2.89 -55.41 -9.08
C THR A 241 -4.30 -54.85 -9.24
N THR A 242 -5.27 -55.48 -8.61
CA THR A 242 -6.65 -54.98 -8.59
C THR A 242 -7.36 -55.38 -7.30
N VAL A 243 -8.34 -54.59 -6.90
CA VAL A 243 -9.12 -54.83 -5.68
C VAL A 243 -10.54 -55.25 -6.04
N SER A 244 -11.04 -56.21 -5.27
CA SER A 244 -12.41 -56.74 -5.43
C SER A 244 -13.48 -55.64 -5.28
N PRO A 245 -14.66 -55.81 -5.90
CA PRO A 245 -15.72 -54.79 -5.87
C PRO A 245 -16.23 -54.46 -4.46
N ASP A 246 -16.17 -55.42 -3.53
CA ASP A 246 -16.51 -55.24 -2.11
C ASP A 246 -15.32 -54.80 -1.23
N ARG A 247 -14.15 -54.61 -1.84
CA ARG A 247 -12.87 -54.26 -1.22
C ARG A 247 -12.35 -55.27 -0.19
N ALA A 248 -12.93 -56.46 -0.09
CA ALA A 248 -12.54 -57.45 0.92
C ALA A 248 -11.26 -58.21 0.57
N ALA A 249 -10.94 -58.28 -0.72
CA ALA A 249 -9.77 -58.95 -1.27
C ALA A 249 -9.01 -58.10 -2.30
N VAL A 250 -7.70 -58.35 -2.39
CA VAL A 250 -6.80 -57.79 -3.40
C VAL A 250 -6.12 -58.92 -4.17
N ALA A 251 -6.09 -58.81 -5.50
CA ALA A 251 -5.37 -59.71 -6.38
C ALA A 251 -4.04 -59.07 -6.79
N VAL A 252 -2.96 -59.86 -6.68
CA VAL A 252 -1.59 -59.39 -6.86
C VAL A 252 -0.80 -60.38 -7.68
N VAL A 253 -0.10 -59.91 -8.72
CA VAL A 253 0.88 -60.72 -9.44
C VAL A 253 2.22 -60.68 -8.72
N ASN A 254 2.75 -61.82 -8.30
CA ASN A 254 4.02 -61.91 -7.57
C ASN A 254 5.26 -61.98 -8.51
N ALA A 255 6.46 -61.91 -7.93
CA ALA A 255 7.75 -61.91 -8.64
C ALA A 255 7.98 -63.06 -9.64
N ILE A 256 7.32 -64.20 -9.47
CA ILE A 256 7.43 -65.35 -10.38
C ILE A 256 6.28 -65.41 -11.40
N GLY A 257 5.33 -64.47 -11.32
CA GLY A 257 4.21 -64.31 -12.24
C GLY A 257 2.89 -64.91 -11.75
N ASP A 258 2.85 -65.57 -10.60
CA ASP A 258 1.64 -66.17 -10.04
C ASP A 258 0.69 -65.09 -9.51
N VAL A 259 -0.62 -65.35 -9.56
CA VAL A 259 -1.64 -64.44 -9.03
C VAL A 259 -2.03 -64.87 -7.62
N GLU A 260 -1.70 -64.05 -6.63
CA GLU A 260 -2.06 -64.24 -5.24
C GLU A 260 -3.29 -63.39 -4.88
N ILE A 261 -4.32 -64.02 -4.33
CA ILE A 261 -5.48 -63.32 -3.78
C ILE A 261 -5.31 -63.26 -2.27
N ARG A 262 -5.31 -62.05 -1.71
CA ARG A 262 -5.14 -61.78 -0.28
C ARG A 262 -6.33 -61.05 0.29
N THR A 263 -6.59 -61.24 1.58
CA THR A 263 -7.55 -60.40 2.32
C THR A 263 -6.98 -58.99 2.51
N THR A 264 -7.76 -57.94 2.21
CA THR A 264 -7.29 -56.55 2.29
C THR A 264 -6.87 -56.16 3.71
N ALA A 265 -7.66 -56.53 4.72
CA ALA A 265 -7.45 -56.14 6.11
C ALA A 265 -6.34 -56.94 6.82
N SER A 266 -6.42 -58.28 6.80
CA SER A 266 -5.45 -59.16 7.49
C SER A 266 -4.20 -59.47 6.68
N GLN A 267 -4.24 -59.23 5.36
CA GLN A 267 -3.18 -59.59 4.40
C GLN A 267 -2.89 -61.08 4.29
N GLU A 268 -3.77 -61.90 4.86
CA GLU A 268 -3.71 -63.35 4.76
C GLU A 268 -3.91 -63.77 3.31
N LEU A 269 -3.02 -64.65 2.85
CA LEU A 269 -3.13 -65.29 1.56
C LEU A 269 -4.36 -66.20 1.56
N ARG A 270 -5.30 -65.96 0.65
CA ARG A 270 -6.48 -66.82 0.43
C ARG A 270 -6.13 -67.93 -0.54
N VAL A 271 -5.62 -67.57 -1.71
CA VAL A 271 -5.27 -68.54 -2.77
C VAL A 271 -4.13 -68.02 -3.64
N THR A 272 -3.34 -68.95 -4.18
CA THR A 272 -2.33 -68.70 -5.22
C THR A 272 -2.75 -69.42 -6.49
N LEU A 273 -2.88 -68.67 -7.58
CA LEU A 273 -3.17 -69.17 -8.92
C LEU A 273 -1.85 -69.27 -9.68
N PRO A 274 -1.39 -70.49 -10.04
CA PRO A 274 -0.18 -70.67 -10.82
C PRO A 274 -0.31 -69.96 -12.18
N SER A 275 0.72 -69.22 -12.55
CA SER A 275 0.74 -68.46 -13.78
C SER A 275 0.84 -69.34 -15.03
N LEU A 276 0.16 -68.94 -16.10
CA LEU A 276 0.30 -69.55 -17.43
C LEU A 276 1.32 -68.81 -18.31
N GLY A 277 1.88 -67.70 -17.83
CA GLY A 277 2.79 -66.81 -18.54
C GLY A 277 2.75 -65.40 -17.94
N PRO A 278 3.45 -64.40 -18.51
CA PRO A 278 3.34 -63.02 -18.05
C PRO A 278 1.88 -62.55 -18.04
N VAL A 279 1.43 -62.00 -16.91
CA VAL A 279 0.06 -61.51 -16.74
C VAL A 279 -0.05 -60.12 -17.35
N ALA A 280 -0.93 -59.99 -18.36
CA ALA A 280 -1.18 -58.72 -19.04
C ALA A 280 -2.19 -57.85 -18.28
N GLY A 281 -3.24 -58.45 -17.73
CA GLY A 281 -4.28 -57.73 -16.99
C GLY A 281 -5.11 -58.64 -16.11
N ILE A 282 -5.69 -58.05 -15.06
CA ILE A 282 -6.56 -58.75 -14.11
C ILE A 282 -7.79 -57.90 -13.78
N ALA A 283 -8.95 -58.54 -13.76
CA ALA A 283 -10.22 -57.87 -13.52
C ALA A 283 -11.16 -58.73 -12.68
N TRP A 284 -11.92 -58.09 -11.79
CA TRP A 284 -12.97 -58.75 -11.02
C TRP A 284 -14.31 -58.59 -11.71
N SER A 285 -15.11 -59.65 -11.79
CA SER A 285 -16.54 -59.56 -12.16
C SER A 285 -17.46 -59.45 -10.97
N HIS A 286 -17.12 -60.16 -9.90
CA HIS A 286 -17.82 -60.23 -8.63
C HIS A 286 -16.76 -60.50 -7.54
N PRO A 287 -17.01 -60.19 -6.26
CA PRO A 287 -16.14 -60.60 -5.14
C PRO A 287 -15.62 -62.05 -5.13
N GLU A 288 -16.27 -62.95 -5.88
CA GLU A 288 -16.04 -64.40 -5.87
C GLU A 288 -15.30 -64.90 -7.12
N GLN A 289 -15.10 -64.07 -8.14
CA GLN A 289 -14.53 -64.47 -9.42
C GLN A 289 -13.51 -63.46 -9.94
N LEU A 290 -12.36 -63.97 -10.40
CA LEU A 290 -11.27 -63.19 -10.95
C LEU A 290 -10.95 -63.65 -12.37
N VAL A 291 -10.81 -62.70 -13.29
CA VAL A 291 -10.33 -62.93 -14.66
C VAL A 291 -8.88 -62.51 -14.74
N VAL A 292 -8.07 -63.37 -15.34
CA VAL A 292 -6.64 -63.16 -15.59
C VAL A 292 -6.38 -63.32 -17.08
N GLY A 293 -5.89 -62.27 -17.71
CA GLY A 293 -5.38 -62.29 -19.08
C GLY A 293 -3.87 -62.38 -19.10
N TYR A 294 -3.33 -63.25 -19.95
CA TYR A 294 -1.89 -63.47 -20.12
C TYR A 294 -1.42 -62.90 -21.46
N GLU A 295 -0.18 -62.39 -21.51
CA GLU A 295 0.42 -61.84 -22.74
C GLU A 295 0.47 -62.87 -23.89
N SER A 296 0.45 -64.17 -23.57
CA SER A 296 0.40 -65.28 -24.53
C SER A 296 -0.91 -65.38 -25.32
N GLY A 297 -1.95 -64.63 -24.93
CA GLY A 297 -3.29 -64.74 -25.50
C GLY A 297 -4.24 -65.64 -24.69
N ASP A 298 -3.78 -66.25 -23.59
CA ASP A 298 -4.65 -67.07 -22.73
C ASP A 298 -5.46 -66.16 -21.78
N ILE A 299 -6.72 -66.52 -21.52
CA ILE A 299 -7.59 -65.88 -20.52
C ILE A 299 -8.13 -66.97 -19.60
N GLY A 300 -7.97 -66.81 -18.29
CA GLY A 300 -8.51 -67.71 -17.28
C GLY A 300 -9.51 -67.00 -16.36
N ILE A 301 -10.61 -67.67 -16.03
CA ILE A 301 -11.54 -67.24 -14.99
C ILE A 301 -11.42 -68.21 -13.83
N TYR A 302 -11.19 -67.68 -12.63
CA TYR A 302 -10.90 -68.45 -11.42
C TYR A 302 -11.84 -68.07 -10.28
N GLY A 303 -12.17 -69.05 -9.44
CA GLY A 303 -12.84 -68.82 -8.16
C GLY A 303 -11.89 -68.12 -7.18
N ALA A 304 -12.33 -67.02 -6.58
CA ALA A 304 -11.48 -66.18 -5.74
C ALA A 304 -11.15 -66.80 -4.37
N HIS A 305 -11.95 -67.76 -3.89
CA HIS A 305 -11.74 -68.41 -2.59
C HIS A 305 -10.96 -69.72 -2.66
N ASP A 306 -11.19 -70.52 -3.71
CA ASP A 306 -10.66 -71.88 -3.83
C ASP A 306 -9.67 -72.03 -5.00
N GLY A 307 -9.52 -71.00 -5.83
CA GLY A 307 -8.66 -70.99 -7.01
C GLY A 307 -9.08 -71.96 -8.11
N THR A 308 -10.31 -72.46 -8.05
CA THR A 308 -10.81 -73.39 -9.06
C THR A 308 -10.87 -72.69 -10.43
N SER A 309 -10.31 -73.34 -11.46
CA SER A 309 -10.41 -72.85 -12.83
C SER A 309 -11.83 -73.08 -13.33
N ILE A 310 -12.59 -71.99 -13.49
CA ILE A 310 -13.99 -72.03 -13.92
C ILE A 310 -14.04 -72.13 -15.44
N ARG A 311 -13.27 -71.28 -16.14
CA ARG A 311 -13.23 -71.19 -17.61
C ARG A 311 -11.84 -70.84 -18.12
N ARG A 312 -11.52 -71.25 -19.34
CA ARG A 312 -10.31 -70.83 -20.08
C ARG A 312 -10.63 -70.57 -21.54
N MET A 313 -10.07 -69.49 -22.06
CA MET A 313 -10.22 -69.05 -23.45
C MET A 313 -8.83 -68.74 -24.00
N LYS A 314 -8.67 -68.82 -25.32
CA LYS A 314 -7.40 -68.53 -25.98
C LYS A 314 -7.59 -67.67 -27.22
N LEU A 315 -6.74 -66.66 -27.33
CA LEU A 315 -6.65 -65.72 -28.44
C LEU A 315 -5.42 -66.02 -29.31
N ASP A 316 -5.46 -65.50 -30.53
CA ASP A 316 -4.43 -65.60 -31.56
C ASP A 316 -3.41 -64.44 -31.53
N HIS A 317 -3.55 -63.51 -30.59
CA HIS A 317 -2.74 -62.29 -30.46
C HIS A 317 -2.50 -61.95 -28.99
N ALA A 318 -1.52 -61.08 -28.74
CA ALA A 318 -1.11 -60.69 -27.40
C ALA A 318 -2.13 -59.75 -26.75
N ILE A 319 -2.50 -60.06 -25.51
CA ILE A 319 -3.45 -59.28 -24.70
C ILE A 319 -2.72 -58.11 -24.05
N ALA A 320 -3.34 -56.94 -24.09
CA ALA A 320 -2.96 -55.76 -23.33
C ALA A 320 -3.74 -55.65 -22.01
N THR A 321 -5.06 -55.88 -22.04
CA THR A 321 -5.89 -55.90 -20.82
C THR A 321 -7.18 -56.70 -21.03
N VAL A 322 -7.88 -57.01 -19.94
CA VAL A 322 -9.15 -57.76 -19.93
C VAL A 322 -10.17 -57.06 -19.05
N ALA A 323 -11.45 -57.19 -19.39
CA ALA A 323 -12.58 -56.71 -18.60
C ALA A 323 -13.71 -57.75 -18.61
N GLN A 324 -14.51 -57.80 -17.54
CA GLN A 324 -15.68 -58.69 -17.47
C GLN A 324 -16.92 -57.90 -17.04
N SER A 325 -18.07 -58.26 -17.59
CA SER A 325 -19.35 -57.69 -17.19
C SER A 325 -19.75 -58.14 -15.78
N SER A 326 -20.47 -57.29 -15.05
CA SER A 326 -20.89 -57.57 -13.67
C SER A 326 -21.83 -58.77 -13.54
N ASP A 327 -22.56 -59.11 -14.60
CA ASP A 327 -23.40 -60.30 -14.68
C ASP A 327 -22.61 -61.58 -15.02
N GLY A 328 -21.30 -61.46 -15.30
CA GLY A 328 -20.41 -62.56 -15.64
C GLY A 328 -20.63 -63.18 -17.02
N ASN A 329 -21.55 -62.62 -17.83
CA ASN A 329 -21.92 -63.17 -19.13
C ASN A 329 -20.86 -62.89 -20.20
N PHE A 330 -20.30 -61.67 -20.20
CA PHE A 330 -19.37 -61.23 -21.22
C PHE A 330 -17.97 -60.99 -20.66
N VAL A 331 -16.95 -61.46 -21.40
CA VAL A 331 -15.55 -61.11 -21.17
C VAL A 331 -15.02 -60.42 -22.41
N ALA A 332 -14.42 -59.24 -22.24
CA ALA A 332 -13.75 -58.50 -23.30
C ALA A 332 -12.23 -58.54 -23.09
N SER A 333 -11.49 -58.62 -24.19
CA SER A 333 -10.04 -58.49 -24.20
C SER A 333 -9.63 -57.41 -25.20
N LEU A 334 -8.66 -56.59 -24.81
CA LEU A 334 -8.00 -55.64 -25.69
C LEU A 334 -6.62 -56.18 -26.05
N GLY A 335 -6.32 -56.29 -27.34
CA GLY A 335 -5.00 -56.66 -27.85
C GLY A 335 -4.05 -55.46 -27.93
N THR A 336 -2.74 -55.72 -27.94
CA THR A 336 -1.71 -54.67 -28.10
C THR A 336 -1.75 -53.96 -29.45
N ASN A 337 -2.49 -54.51 -30.41
CA ASN A 337 -2.74 -53.94 -31.74
C ASN A 337 -4.03 -53.11 -31.82
N GLY A 338 -4.71 -52.86 -30.69
CA GLY A 338 -5.97 -52.09 -30.63
C GLY A 338 -7.22 -52.86 -31.03
N GLN A 339 -7.13 -54.18 -31.24
CA GLN A 339 -8.29 -55.04 -31.51
C GLN A 339 -9.00 -55.43 -30.22
N VAL A 340 -10.34 -55.40 -30.25
CA VAL A 340 -11.17 -55.87 -29.14
C VAL A 340 -11.81 -57.20 -29.51
N ARG A 341 -11.77 -58.18 -28.60
CA ARG A 341 -12.50 -59.45 -28.74
C ARG A 341 -13.46 -59.62 -27.58
N LEU A 342 -14.60 -60.20 -27.88
CA LEU A 342 -15.67 -60.44 -26.92
C LEU A 342 -15.98 -61.92 -26.84
N PHE A 343 -16.24 -62.40 -25.63
CA PHE A 343 -16.61 -63.78 -25.34
C PHE A 343 -17.92 -63.80 -24.57
N ASN A 344 -18.75 -64.80 -24.87
CA ASN A 344 -19.93 -65.14 -24.09
C ASN A 344 -19.87 -66.64 -23.78
N GLY A 345 -19.71 -66.99 -22.51
CA GLY A 345 -19.32 -68.35 -22.17
C GLY A 345 -17.84 -68.63 -22.47
N ASP A 346 -17.55 -69.81 -23.01
CA ASP A 346 -16.19 -70.21 -23.43
C ASP A 346 -15.93 -69.97 -24.93
N GLN A 347 -16.92 -69.43 -25.64
CA GLN A 347 -16.87 -69.23 -27.09
C GLN A 347 -16.73 -67.74 -27.41
N PRO A 348 -15.95 -67.40 -28.47
CA PRO A 348 -15.97 -66.06 -29.03
C PRO A 348 -17.40 -65.66 -29.39
N HIS A 349 -17.83 -64.48 -28.94
CA HIS A 349 -19.14 -63.91 -29.27
C HIS A 349 -19.03 -63.13 -30.58
N PRO A 350 -19.80 -63.47 -31.61
CA PRO A 350 -19.74 -62.76 -32.89
C PRO A 350 -20.34 -61.36 -32.73
N SER A 351 -19.54 -60.32 -32.94
CA SER A 351 -19.99 -58.92 -32.92
C SER A 351 -19.29 -58.15 -34.03
N GLN A 352 -20.04 -57.74 -35.05
CA GLN A 352 -19.47 -57.02 -36.19
C GLN A 352 -18.91 -55.66 -35.78
N ILE A 353 -19.55 -55.01 -34.79
CA ILE A 353 -19.13 -53.71 -34.31
C ILE A 353 -17.83 -53.82 -33.52
N VAL A 354 -17.73 -54.78 -32.60
CA VAL A 354 -16.55 -54.98 -31.77
C VAL A 354 -15.37 -55.50 -32.61
N ASP A 355 -15.61 -56.46 -33.49
CA ASP A 355 -14.56 -57.04 -34.36
C ASP A 355 -13.99 -56.04 -35.39
N ALA A 356 -14.73 -54.95 -35.68
CA ALA A 356 -14.27 -53.87 -36.55
C ALA A 356 -13.40 -52.82 -35.83
N LEU A 357 -13.33 -52.84 -34.49
CA LEU A 357 -12.50 -51.92 -33.72
C LEU A 357 -11.03 -52.32 -33.84
N ASN A 358 -10.21 -51.39 -34.34
CA ASN A 358 -8.77 -51.57 -34.52
C ASN A 358 -7.94 -50.41 -33.95
N ASP A 359 -8.58 -49.44 -33.31
CA ASP A 359 -7.97 -48.27 -32.69
C ASP A 359 -8.36 -48.14 -31.21
N ALA A 360 -8.79 -49.24 -30.58
CA ALA A 360 -9.18 -49.22 -29.17
C ALA A 360 -7.95 -49.03 -28.26
N THR A 361 -8.10 -48.16 -27.27
CA THR A 361 -7.05 -47.78 -26.30
C THR A 361 -7.39 -48.21 -24.88
N SER A 362 -8.67 -48.38 -24.57
CA SER A 362 -9.14 -48.81 -23.26
C SER A 362 -10.50 -49.50 -23.36
N ILE A 363 -10.77 -50.43 -22.44
CA ILE A 363 -12.04 -51.16 -22.38
C ILE A 363 -12.53 -51.25 -20.94
N ALA A 364 -13.85 -51.19 -20.73
CA ALA A 364 -14.50 -51.40 -19.44
C ALA A 364 -15.96 -51.84 -19.65
N PHE A 365 -16.60 -52.42 -18.64
CA PHE A 365 -18.04 -52.71 -18.67
C PHE A 365 -18.82 -51.79 -17.74
N SER A 366 -19.94 -51.27 -18.22
CA SER A 366 -20.94 -50.56 -17.42
C SER A 366 -22.07 -51.51 -17.03
N ALA A 367 -22.57 -51.42 -15.79
CA ALA A 367 -23.73 -52.18 -15.35
C ALA A 367 -24.99 -51.79 -16.15
N PRO A 368 -25.82 -52.74 -16.63
CA PRO A 368 -25.77 -54.19 -16.37
C PRO A 368 -25.05 -55.05 -17.44
N GLY A 369 -24.22 -54.48 -18.32
CA GLY A 369 -23.49 -55.27 -19.34
C GLY A 369 -23.09 -54.53 -20.62
N THR A 370 -23.11 -53.19 -20.63
CA THR A 370 -22.70 -52.40 -21.81
C THR A 370 -21.18 -52.34 -21.88
N LEU A 371 -20.59 -52.70 -23.02
CA LEU A 371 -19.15 -52.57 -23.25
C LEU A 371 -18.82 -51.11 -23.59
N VAL A 372 -17.87 -50.53 -22.87
CA VAL A 372 -17.35 -49.19 -23.09
C VAL A 372 -15.96 -49.31 -23.70
N VAL A 373 -15.74 -48.67 -24.84
CA VAL A 373 -14.45 -48.70 -25.56
C VAL A 373 -13.98 -47.28 -25.82
N GLY A 374 -12.83 -46.92 -25.24
CA GLY A 374 -12.09 -45.72 -25.60
C GLY A 374 -11.24 -45.98 -26.83
N THR A 375 -11.09 -44.96 -27.69
CA THR A 375 -10.35 -45.09 -28.96
C THR A 375 -9.26 -44.02 -29.11
N ALA A 376 -8.25 -44.33 -29.93
CA ALA A 376 -7.19 -43.40 -30.30
C ALA A 376 -7.71 -42.20 -31.13
N SER A 377 -8.82 -42.39 -31.85
CA SER A 377 -9.51 -41.31 -32.59
C SER A 377 -10.24 -40.31 -31.69
N GLY A 378 -10.32 -40.59 -30.38
CA GLY A 378 -10.87 -39.70 -29.37
C GLY A 378 -12.39 -39.75 -29.22
N VAL A 379 -12.97 -40.87 -29.61
CA VAL A 379 -14.38 -41.21 -29.38
C VAL A 379 -14.47 -42.36 -28.39
N CYS A 380 -15.32 -42.23 -27.37
CA CYS A 380 -15.67 -43.35 -26.50
C CYS A 380 -17.01 -43.95 -26.95
N LYS A 381 -17.03 -45.25 -27.25
CA LYS A 381 -18.21 -45.97 -27.75
C LYS A 381 -18.81 -46.84 -26.66
N LEU A 382 -20.12 -46.70 -26.44
CA LEU A 382 -20.91 -47.61 -25.59
C LEU A 382 -21.62 -48.59 -26.51
N ILE A 383 -21.36 -49.87 -26.34
CA ILE A 383 -21.80 -50.95 -27.21
C ILE A 383 -22.63 -51.93 -26.38
N ASP A 384 -23.85 -52.18 -26.82
CA ASP A 384 -24.67 -53.30 -26.32
C ASP A 384 -24.14 -54.57 -26.99
N PRO A 385 -23.46 -55.45 -26.25
CA PRO A 385 -22.83 -56.62 -26.85
C PRO A 385 -23.85 -57.69 -27.26
N ALA A 386 -25.01 -57.75 -26.60
CA ALA A 386 -26.07 -58.70 -26.92
C ALA A 386 -26.84 -58.27 -28.18
N ALA A 387 -27.04 -56.96 -28.36
CA ALA A 387 -27.71 -56.40 -29.55
C ALA A 387 -26.75 -56.10 -30.72
N ASP A 388 -25.44 -56.24 -30.53
CA ASP A 388 -24.38 -55.83 -31.48
C ASP A 388 -24.62 -54.41 -32.01
N LYS A 389 -24.84 -53.46 -31.10
CA LYS A 389 -25.25 -52.09 -31.42
C LYS A 389 -24.47 -51.05 -30.63
N VAL A 390 -23.97 -50.01 -31.31
CA VAL A 390 -23.50 -48.79 -30.63
C VAL A 390 -24.71 -48.07 -30.02
N VAL A 391 -24.76 -48.03 -28.69
CA VAL A 391 -25.77 -47.33 -27.89
C VAL A 391 -25.50 -45.83 -27.90
N ARG A 392 -24.22 -45.44 -27.74
CA ARG A 392 -23.76 -44.05 -27.71
C ARG A 392 -22.33 -43.90 -28.23
N GLU A 393 -22.04 -42.72 -28.74
CA GLU A 393 -20.68 -42.24 -28.99
C GLU A 393 -20.49 -40.93 -28.24
N LEU A 394 -19.38 -40.83 -27.48
CA LEU A 394 -19.04 -39.68 -26.66
C LEU A 394 -17.75 -39.09 -27.21
N ALA A 395 -17.82 -37.86 -27.71
CA ALA A 395 -16.69 -37.19 -28.31
C ALA A 395 -15.79 -36.57 -27.23
N HIS A 396 -14.72 -37.29 -26.85
CA HIS A 396 -13.71 -36.74 -25.95
C HIS A 396 -12.88 -35.66 -26.66
N GLY A 397 -12.49 -35.91 -27.92
CA GLY A 397 -11.71 -34.96 -28.74
C GLY A 397 -10.19 -35.19 -28.71
N SER A 398 -9.72 -36.14 -27.91
CA SER A 398 -8.35 -36.66 -27.86
C SER A 398 -8.40 -38.16 -27.54
N SER A 399 -7.34 -38.91 -27.86
CA SER A 399 -7.22 -40.34 -27.56
C SER A 399 -7.62 -40.65 -26.11
N VAL A 400 -8.38 -41.74 -25.89
CA VAL A 400 -8.98 -42.08 -24.58
C VAL A 400 -8.29 -43.31 -23.96
N PRO A 401 -7.11 -43.16 -23.33
CA PRO A 401 -6.38 -44.26 -22.71
C PRO A 401 -6.98 -44.76 -21.40
N ALA A 402 -7.84 -43.98 -20.72
CA ALA A 402 -8.32 -44.34 -19.38
C ALA A 402 -9.83 -44.17 -19.23
N LEU A 403 -10.48 -45.11 -18.54
CA LEU A 403 -11.93 -45.16 -18.31
C LEU A 403 -12.22 -45.54 -16.85
N ALA A 404 -13.24 -44.91 -16.25
CA ALA A 404 -13.80 -45.30 -14.97
C ALA A 404 -15.33 -45.13 -15.01
N ILE A 405 -16.05 -46.10 -14.48
CA ILE A 405 -17.52 -46.13 -14.48
C ILE A 405 -17.98 -46.19 -13.03
N ASP A 406 -19.05 -45.45 -12.71
CA ASP A 406 -19.65 -45.52 -11.38
C ASP A 406 -20.30 -46.90 -11.11
N LYS A 407 -20.46 -47.25 -9.84
CA LYS A 407 -21.03 -48.53 -9.39
C LYS A 407 -22.43 -48.78 -9.97
N ALA A 408 -23.18 -47.72 -10.28
CA ALA A 408 -24.52 -47.79 -10.85
C ALA A 408 -24.56 -47.90 -12.39
N GLY A 409 -23.43 -47.70 -13.08
CA GLY A 409 -23.35 -47.63 -14.54
C GLY A 409 -23.99 -46.39 -15.18
N LYS A 410 -24.34 -45.37 -14.39
CA LYS A 410 -25.06 -44.15 -14.81
C LYS A 410 -24.12 -43.05 -15.28
N THR A 411 -22.89 -43.02 -14.78
CA THR A 411 -21.89 -42.04 -15.18
C THR A 411 -20.58 -42.70 -15.58
N LEU A 412 -19.96 -42.14 -16.61
CA LEU A 412 -18.68 -42.58 -17.15
C LEU A 412 -17.71 -41.42 -17.09
N VAL A 413 -16.50 -41.67 -16.59
CA VAL A 413 -15.37 -40.75 -16.69
C VAL A 413 -14.40 -41.27 -17.75
N THR A 414 -14.00 -40.39 -18.65
CA THR A 414 -12.99 -40.65 -19.69
C THR A 414 -11.79 -39.76 -19.43
N GLY A 415 -10.58 -40.33 -19.40
CA GLY A 415 -9.32 -39.58 -19.35
C GLY A 415 -8.69 -39.51 -20.74
N GLY A 416 -8.31 -38.31 -21.17
CA GLY A 416 -7.73 -38.04 -22.48
C GLY A 416 -6.21 -37.90 -22.47
N SER A 417 -5.59 -38.12 -23.64
CA SER A 417 -4.16 -37.81 -23.86
C SER A 417 -3.85 -36.31 -23.88
N ASP A 418 -4.87 -35.45 -23.85
CA ASP A 418 -4.77 -34.00 -23.65
C ASP A 418 -4.63 -33.59 -22.16
N GLY A 419 -4.62 -34.58 -21.25
CA GLY A 419 -4.50 -34.31 -19.82
C GLY A 419 -5.81 -33.92 -19.13
N ILE A 420 -6.94 -34.02 -19.84
CA ILE A 420 -8.28 -33.63 -19.39
C ILE A 420 -9.12 -34.88 -19.09
N ALA A 421 -9.82 -34.89 -17.96
CA ALA A 421 -10.86 -35.89 -17.70
C ALA A 421 -12.25 -35.30 -17.93
N LYS A 422 -13.18 -36.10 -18.44
CA LYS A 422 -14.57 -35.70 -18.73
C LYS A 422 -15.54 -36.71 -18.16
N ARG A 423 -16.58 -36.25 -17.46
CA ARG A 423 -17.65 -37.10 -16.91
C ARG A 423 -18.92 -36.93 -17.74
N TRP A 424 -19.53 -38.06 -18.08
CA TRP A 424 -20.66 -38.17 -18.99
C TRP A 424 -21.80 -38.91 -18.31
N ASN A 425 -23.03 -38.53 -18.66
CA ASN A 425 -24.20 -39.35 -18.38
C ASN A 425 -24.28 -40.48 -19.43
N THR A 426 -24.37 -41.73 -19.00
CA THR A 426 -24.36 -42.89 -19.90
C THR A 426 -25.69 -43.10 -20.61
N GLU A 427 -26.80 -42.63 -20.04
CA GLU A 427 -28.16 -42.78 -20.58
C GLU A 427 -28.40 -41.82 -21.75
N ASP A 428 -28.13 -40.52 -21.56
CA ASP A 428 -28.39 -39.49 -22.58
C ASP A 428 -27.12 -39.01 -23.32
N GLY A 429 -25.93 -39.40 -22.86
CA GLY A 429 -24.65 -39.05 -23.48
C GLY A 429 -24.18 -37.62 -23.23
N LYS A 430 -24.85 -36.85 -22.35
CA LYS A 430 -24.46 -35.47 -22.08
C LYS A 430 -23.18 -35.39 -21.24
N LEU A 431 -22.33 -34.44 -21.59
CA LEU A 431 -21.19 -34.04 -20.77
C LEU A 431 -21.71 -33.38 -19.48
N LEU A 432 -21.32 -33.93 -18.33
CA LEU A 432 -21.69 -33.43 -17.00
C LEU A 432 -20.62 -32.49 -16.44
N GLN A 433 -19.35 -32.91 -16.47
CA GLN A 433 -18.22 -32.14 -15.94
C GLN A 433 -16.94 -32.35 -16.77
N THR A 434 -16.03 -31.37 -16.68
CA THR A 434 -14.65 -31.43 -17.18
C THR A 434 -13.70 -31.16 -16.03
N PHE A 435 -12.70 -32.02 -15.83
CA PHE A 435 -11.70 -31.92 -14.77
C PHE A 435 -10.35 -31.57 -15.38
N LEU A 436 -9.77 -30.45 -14.92
CA LEU A 436 -8.54 -29.89 -15.45
C LEU A 436 -7.78 -29.11 -14.37
N GLY A 437 -6.45 -29.18 -14.43
CA GLY A 437 -5.56 -28.42 -13.57
C GLY A 437 -5.47 -28.94 -12.13
N ASP A 438 -5.02 -28.07 -11.23
CA ASP A 438 -4.90 -28.31 -9.79
C ASP A 438 -5.28 -27.05 -8.98
N SER A 439 -5.55 -27.23 -7.67
CA SER A 439 -6.06 -26.17 -6.79
C SER A 439 -5.10 -24.97 -6.70
N GLN A 440 -3.79 -25.23 -6.55
CA GLN A 440 -2.78 -24.17 -6.43
C GLN A 440 -2.68 -23.34 -7.72
N SER A 441 -2.71 -23.99 -8.88
CA SER A 441 -2.70 -23.31 -10.18
C SER A 441 -3.94 -22.45 -10.37
N GLN A 442 -5.13 -22.94 -9.96
CA GLN A 442 -6.36 -22.16 -10.01
C GLN A 442 -6.31 -20.93 -9.09
N LEU A 443 -5.80 -21.07 -7.85
CA LEU A 443 -5.62 -19.94 -6.94
C LEU A 443 -4.66 -18.89 -7.53
N ARG A 444 -3.56 -19.31 -8.17
CA ARG A 444 -2.59 -18.42 -8.84
C ARG A 444 -3.22 -17.67 -10.01
N ILE A 445 -3.95 -18.37 -10.88
CA ILE A 445 -4.65 -17.76 -12.02
C ILE A 445 -5.70 -16.76 -11.51
N ALA A 446 -6.51 -17.16 -10.53
CA ALA A 446 -7.53 -16.29 -9.94
C ALA A 446 -6.92 -15.06 -9.25
N SER A 447 -5.74 -15.19 -8.62
CA SER A 447 -5.01 -14.05 -8.06
C SER A 447 -4.56 -13.07 -9.14
N LEU A 448 -3.91 -13.57 -10.19
CA LEU A 448 -3.49 -12.71 -11.31
C LEU A 448 -4.66 -12.06 -12.03
N ASP A 449 -5.79 -12.76 -12.19
CA ASP A 449 -7.02 -12.19 -12.74
C ASP A 449 -7.51 -10.99 -11.92
N ARG A 450 -7.44 -11.08 -10.58
CA ARG A 450 -7.76 -9.96 -9.70
C ARG A 450 -6.76 -8.82 -9.84
N ASP A 451 -5.48 -9.14 -9.90
CA ASP A 451 -4.42 -8.13 -10.07
C ASP A 451 -4.58 -7.38 -11.40
N VAL A 452 -4.85 -8.09 -12.50
CA VAL A 452 -5.17 -7.51 -13.81
C VAL A 452 -6.38 -6.58 -13.74
N LYS A 453 -7.49 -7.01 -13.11
CA LYS A 453 -8.69 -6.17 -12.96
C LYS A 453 -8.43 -4.93 -12.12
N ARG A 454 -7.70 -5.07 -11.01
CA ARG A 454 -7.32 -3.96 -10.13
C ARG A 454 -6.46 -2.95 -10.89
N GLU A 455 -5.46 -3.43 -11.62
CA GLU A 455 -4.55 -2.60 -12.41
C GLU A 455 -5.30 -1.84 -13.51
N GLN A 456 -6.22 -2.50 -14.22
CA GLN A 456 -7.09 -1.86 -15.20
C GLN A 456 -7.95 -0.75 -14.59
N SER A 457 -8.57 -1.01 -13.43
CA SER A 457 -9.36 0.00 -12.70
C SER A 457 -8.50 1.19 -12.26
N TRP A 458 -7.24 0.94 -11.89
CA TRP A 458 -6.31 2.00 -11.52
C TRP A 458 -5.90 2.86 -12.72
N LEU A 459 -5.60 2.22 -13.85
CA LEU A 459 -5.30 2.93 -15.11
C LEU A 459 -6.47 3.80 -15.56
N GLN A 460 -7.71 3.32 -15.47
CA GLN A 460 -8.90 4.14 -15.77
C GLN A 460 -8.98 5.40 -14.91
N THR A 461 -8.69 5.30 -13.61
CA THR A 461 -8.63 6.47 -12.72
C THR A 461 -7.52 7.43 -13.12
N LEU A 462 -6.32 6.92 -13.41
CA LEU A 462 -5.19 7.75 -13.83
C LEU A 462 -5.46 8.48 -15.14
N GLU A 463 -6.03 7.79 -16.13
CA GLU A 463 -6.41 8.39 -17.42
C GLU A 463 -7.41 9.53 -17.22
N GLY A 464 -8.37 9.34 -16.29
CA GLY A 464 -9.27 10.40 -15.82
C GLY A 464 -8.52 11.59 -15.24
N LYS A 465 -7.61 11.36 -14.28
CA LYS A 465 -6.77 12.42 -13.69
C LYS A 465 -5.89 13.12 -14.73
N THR A 466 -5.34 12.40 -15.71
CA THR A 466 -4.56 12.99 -16.81
C THR A 466 -5.42 13.95 -17.63
N LYS A 467 -6.67 13.57 -17.91
CA LYS A 467 -7.62 14.43 -18.62
C LYS A 467 -7.94 15.70 -17.82
N GLU A 468 -8.13 15.58 -16.51
CA GLU A 468 -8.35 16.73 -15.62
C GLU A 468 -7.14 17.67 -15.57
N LEU A 469 -5.92 17.13 -15.43
CA LEU A 469 -4.68 17.91 -15.44
C LEU A 469 -4.47 18.64 -16.77
N ASN A 470 -4.74 17.98 -17.89
CA ASN A 470 -4.69 18.62 -19.21
C ASN A 470 -5.69 19.77 -19.33
N GLN A 471 -6.94 19.57 -18.89
CA GLN A 471 -7.96 20.63 -18.88
C GLN A 471 -7.57 21.80 -17.97
N LEU A 472 -6.94 21.52 -16.83
CA LEU A 472 -6.42 22.54 -15.93
C LEU A 472 -5.31 23.35 -16.62
N LEU A 473 -4.36 22.67 -17.28
CA LEU A 473 -3.28 23.33 -18.00
C LEU A 473 -3.82 24.22 -19.13
N GLU A 474 -4.75 23.72 -19.95
CA GLU A 474 -5.42 24.50 -21.00
C GLU A 474 -6.09 25.77 -20.43
N LYS A 475 -6.76 25.64 -19.27
CA LYS A 475 -7.40 26.76 -18.59
C LYS A 475 -6.39 27.80 -18.10
N GLU A 476 -5.30 27.36 -17.48
CA GLU A 476 -4.23 28.25 -16.99
C GLU A 476 -3.49 28.93 -18.15
N GLU A 477 -3.25 28.23 -19.26
CA GLU A 477 -2.67 28.83 -20.48
C GLU A 477 -3.59 29.89 -21.09
N ALA A 478 -4.91 29.64 -21.13
CA ALA A 478 -5.87 30.64 -21.58
C ALA A 478 -5.96 31.85 -20.63
N ALA A 479 -5.80 31.65 -19.31
CA ALA A 479 -5.75 32.73 -18.34
C ALA A 479 -4.48 33.57 -18.49
N LEU A 480 -3.32 32.92 -18.66
CA LEU A 480 -2.04 33.58 -18.92
C LEU A 480 -2.12 34.45 -20.18
N ALA A 481 -2.67 33.92 -21.27
CA ALA A 481 -2.85 34.68 -22.51
C ALA A 481 -3.65 35.99 -22.31
N LYS A 482 -4.75 35.94 -21.54
CA LYS A 482 -5.57 37.12 -21.22
C LYS A 482 -4.82 38.15 -20.37
N VAL A 483 -4.05 37.69 -19.38
CA VAL A 483 -3.26 38.57 -18.52
C VAL A 483 -2.14 39.24 -19.31
N THR A 484 -1.47 38.50 -20.20
CA THR A 484 -0.46 39.03 -21.12
C THR A 484 -1.04 40.14 -22.01
N GLU A 485 -2.18 39.91 -22.65
CA GLU A 485 -2.84 40.91 -23.49
C GLU A 485 -3.21 42.18 -22.69
N ALA A 486 -3.74 42.00 -21.47
CA ALA A 486 -4.09 43.11 -20.60
C ALA A 486 -2.86 43.93 -20.17
N ARG A 487 -1.73 43.26 -19.89
CA ARG A 487 -0.45 43.91 -19.55
C ARG A 487 0.10 44.69 -20.74
N GLU A 488 0.11 44.11 -21.93
CA GLU A 488 0.54 44.80 -23.16
C GLU A 488 -0.26 46.07 -23.41
N LYS A 489 -1.58 46.00 -23.22
CA LYS A 489 -2.47 47.16 -23.32
C LYS A 489 -2.13 48.24 -22.28
N ALA A 490 -1.93 47.87 -21.01
CA ALA A 490 -1.60 48.82 -19.95
C ALA A 490 -0.26 49.53 -20.18
N VAL A 491 0.77 48.79 -20.63
CA VAL A 491 2.08 49.36 -20.99
C VAL A 491 1.96 50.34 -22.15
N LYS A 492 1.19 50.00 -23.19
CA LYS A 492 0.96 50.91 -24.31
C LYS A 492 0.28 52.21 -23.88
N GLU A 493 -0.73 52.14 -23.01
CA GLU A 493 -1.40 53.32 -22.47
C GLU A 493 -0.46 54.17 -21.59
N LEU A 494 0.45 53.55 -20.83
CA LEU A 494 1.49 54.24 -20.08
C LEU A 494 2.47 54.98 -21.01
N ASP A 495 2.96 54.32 -22.06
CA ASP A 495 3.89 54.92 -23.02
C ASP A 495 3.28 56.14 -23.73
N GLU A 496 1.99 56.06 -24.11
CA GLU A 496 1.24 57.18 -24.68
C GLU A 496 1.16 58.37 -23.72
N LYS A 497 0.92 58.13 -22.42
CA LYS A 497 0.87 59.19 -21.39
C LYS A 497 2.24 59.74 -21.03
N ALA A 498 3.27 58.91 -20.96
CA ALA A 498 4.65 59.34 -20.74
C ALA A 498 5.11 60.28 -21.87
N LYS A 499 4.77 59.95 -23.13
CA LYS A 499 5.01 60.83 -24.27
C LYS A 499 4.27 62.16 -24.13
N GLN A 500 3.00 62.14 -23.72
CA GLN A 500 2.23 63.37 -23.47
C GLN A 500 2.87 64.25 -22.38
N ARG A 501 3.41 63.65 -21.31
CA ARG A 501 4.17 64.36 -20.27
C ARG A 501 5.40 65.04 -20.85
N ASP A 502 6.20 64.29 -21.61
CA ASP A 502 7.46 64.79 -22.18
C ASP A 502 7.23 65.94 -23.17
N ASP A 503 6.17 65.84 -23.98
CA ASP A 503 5.78 66.91 -24.90
C ASP A 503 5.30 68.16 -24.14
N THR A 504 4.58 67.99 -23.02
CA THR A 504 4.14 69.09 -22.15
C THR A 504 5.32 69.76 -21.43
N ALA A 505 6.28 68.98 -20.95
CA ALA A 505 7.50 69.49 -20.33
C ALA A 505 8.35 70.29 -21.31
N LYS A 506 8.46 69.85 -22.58
CA LYS A 506 9.12 70.61 -23.64
C LYS A 506 8.43 71.96 -23.90
N MET A 507 7.09 72.00 -23.91
CA MET A 507 6.34 73.26 -24.06
C MET A 507 6.58 74.22 -22.89
N ILE A 508 6.67 73.72 -21.66
CA ILE A 508 7.00 74.50 -20.47
C ILE A 508 8.41 75.08 -20.60
N ALA A 509 9.41 74.27 -20.95
CA ALA A 509 10.79 74.73 -21.12
C ALA A 509 10.90 75.86 -22.16
N GLY A 510 10.17 75.77 -23.27
CA GLY A 510 10.09 76.84 -24.26
C GLY A 510 9.46 78.13 -23.73
N THR A 511 8.44 78.01 -22.86
CA THR A 511 7.77 79.15 -22.23
C THR A 511 8.63 79.79 -21.13
N GLU A 512 9.35 79.00 -20.36
CA GLU A 512 10.34 79.47 -19.37
C GLU A 512 11.48 80.24 -20.05
N GLN A 513 11.99 79.75 -21.18
CA GLN A 513 12.98 80.48 -21.98
C GLN A 513 12.42 81.82 -22.46
N THR A 514 11.17 81.86 -22.91
CA THR A 514 10.50 83.10 -23.33
C THR A 514 10.39 84.12 -22.18
N ILE A 515 10.18 83.66 -20.95
CA ILE A 515 10.16 84.50 -19.74
C ILE A 515 11.55 85.08 -19.44
N VAL A 516 12.61 84.25 -19.54
CA VAL A 516 14.00 84.68 -19.36
C VAL A 516 14.37 85.75 -20.38
N ASP A 517 14.03 85.53 -21.66
CA ASP A 517 14.30 86.46 -22.74
C ASP A 517 13.54 87.80 -22.56
N ALA A 518 12.28 87.74 -22.12
CA ALA A 518 11.48 88.92 -21.81
C ALA A 518 12.05 89.72 -20.63
N GLN A 519 12.52 89.05 -19.57
CA GLN A 519 13.14 89.70 -18.41
C GLN A 519 14.47 90.37 -18.77
N ALA A 520 15.32 89.71 -19.56
CA ALA A 520 16.57 90.28 -20.05
C ALA A 520 16.33 91.56 -20.90
N LYS A 521 15.23 91.58 -21.68
CA LYS A 521 14.82 92.74 -22.48
C LYS A 521 14.33 93.91 -21.63
N ILE A 522 13.63 93.64 -20.52
CA ILE A 522 13.24 94.65 -19.52
C ILE A 522 14.48 95.25 -18.84
N ASP A 523 15.41 94.41 -18.38
CA ASP A 523 16.62 94.86 -17.68
C ASP A 523 17.51 95.73 -18.57
N THR A 524 17.63 95.36 -19.85
CA THR A 524 18.38 96.12 -20.86
C THR A 524 17.72 97.48 -21.14
N SER A 525 16.38 97.49 -21.30
CA SER A 525 15.62 98.72 -21.55
C SER A 525 15.62 99.67 -20.34
N THR A 526 15.67 99.11 -19.13
CA THR A 526 15.72 99.88 -17.87
C THR A 526 17.08 100.54 -17.66
N ARG A 527 18.19 99.82 -17.95
CA ARG A 527 19.54 100.40 -17.94
C ARG A 527 19.68 101.54 -18.95
N ALA A 528 19.19 101.35 -20.18
CA ALA A 528 19.21 102.39 -21.21
C ALA A 528 18.40 103.64 -20.82
N ALA A 529 17.32 103.49 -20.03
CA ALA A 529 16.56 104.62 -19.50
C ALA A 529 17.33 105.39 -18.40
N ALA A 530 17.99 104.68 -17.48
CA ALA A 530 18.79 105.29 -16.42
C ALA A 530 19.99 106.08 -16.96
N ASP A 531 20.67 105.55 -17.98
CA ASP A 531 21.79 106.23 -18.64
C ASP A 531 21.35 107.52 -19.35
N ALA A 532 20.17 107.52 -19.99
CA ALA A 532 19.60 108.69 -20.64
C ALA A 532 19.18 109.78 -19.64
N GLU A 533 18.62 109.41 -18.48
CA GLU A 533 18.25 110.34 -17.41
C GLU A 533 19.48 111.03 -16.78
N SER A 534 20.57 110.28 -16.58
CA SER A 534 21.85 110.83 -16.09
C SER A 534 22.45 111.87 -17.06
N LEU A 535 22.37 111.60 -18.37
CA LEU A 535 22.89 112.49 -19.41
C LEU A 535 22.13 113.81 -19.49
N ILE A 536 20.80 113.78 -19.30
CA ILE A 536 19.94 114.97 -19.30
C ILE A 536 20.27 115.89 -18.11
N ALA A 537 20.45 115.33 -16.91
CA ALA A 537 20.79 116.10 -15.71
C ALA A 537 22.14 116.82 -15.83
N LYS A 538 23.14 116.17 -16.44
CA LYS A 538 24.48 116.74 -16.65
C LYS A 538 24.46 117.91 -17.63
N ASN A 539 23.69 117.82 -18.72
CA ASN A 539 23.60 118.87 -19.74
C ASN A 539 22.85 120.12 -19.25
N GLN A 540 21.86 119.96 -18.36
CA GLN A 540 21.14 121.08 -17.76
C GLN A 540 22.04 121.94 -16.85
N ALA A 541 22.91 121.31 -16.05
CA ALA A 541 23.87 122.04 -15.21
C ALA A 541 24.89 122.86 -16.03
N GLN A 542 25.24 122.37 -17.21
CA GLN A 542 26.23 123.00 -18.09
C GLN A 542 25.67 124.21 -18.86
N MET A 543 24.37 124.21 -19.17
CA MET A 543 23.66 125.35 -19.79
C MET A 543 23.61 126.58 -18.87
N GLU A 544 23.36 126.37 -17.59
CA GLU A 544 23.16 127.48 -16.63
C GLU A 544 24.48 128.17 -16.24
N SER A 545 25.59 127.43 -16.26
CA SER A 545 26.94 127.99 -16.14
C SER A 545 27.29 128.93 -17.31
N LEU A 546 27.03 128.51 -18.56
CA LEU A 546 27.36 129.31 -19.76
C LEU A 546 26.51 130.58 -19.88
N LYS A 547 25.29 130.58 -19.35
CA LYS A 547 24.37 131.72 -19.36
C LYS A 547 24.80 132.84 -18.39
N THR A 548 25.50 132.48 -17.32
CA THR A 548 25.94 133.41 -16.25
C THR A 548 27.22 134.17 -16.64
N GLU A 549 28.06 133.61 -17.52
CA GLU A 549 29.28 134.25 -18.02
C GLU A 549 29.03 135.30 -19.13
N LEU A 550 27.87 135.30 -19.79
CA LEU A 550 27.58 136.16 -20.95
C LEU A 550 27.19 137.61 -20.58
N GLN A 551 26.56 137.82 -19.42
CA GLN A 551 25.93 139.10 -19.03
C GLN A 551 26.86 140.33 -18.83
N PRO A 552 28.10 140.21 -18.29
CA PRO A 552 28.96 141.38 -18.10
C PRO A 552 29.71 141.82 -19.38
N LEU A 553 29.90 140.93 -20.35
CA LEU A 553 30.66 141.19 -21.58
C LEU A 553 29.88 142.01 -22.63
N GLU A 554 28.54 141.90 -22.65
CA GLU A 554 27.69 142.72 -23.54
C GLU A 554 27.63 144.20 -23.11
N LYS A 555 27.84 144.50 -21.83
CA LYS A 555 27.70 145.85 -21.25
C LYS A 555 28.95 146.74 -21.42
N GLN A 556 30.13 146.14 -21.64
CA GLN A 556 31.38 146.87 -21.87
C GLN A 556 31.59 147.26 -23.35
N SER A 557 30.99 146.53 -24.28
CA SER A 557 31.05 146.80 -25.73
C SER A 557 30.28 148.06 -26.15
N ALA A 558 29.11 148.31 -25.54
CA ALA A 558 28.23 149.43 -25.92
C ALA A 558 28.76 150.82 -25.52
N THR A 559 29.59 150.91 -24.47
CA THR A 559 30.09 152.19 -23.92
C THR A 559 31.26 152.78 -24.73
N ALA A 560 32.03 151.93 -25.42
CA ALA A 560 33.21 152.35 -26.19
C ALA A 560 32.88 152.99 -27.55
N VAL A 561 31.65 152.85 -28.05
CA VAL A 561 31.26 153.27 -29.41
C VAL A 561 30.63 154.67 -29.44
N SER A 562 30.16 155.22 -28.32
CA SER A 562 29.18 156.32 -28.37
C SER A 562 29.69 157.77 -28.41
N GLN A 563 30.90 158.14 -27.97
CA GLN A 563 31.21 159.59 -27.78
C GLN A 563 32.55 160.10 -28.33
N VAL A 564 33.13 159.39 -29.30
CA VAL A 564 34.10 159.94 -30.28
C VAL A 564 33.48 161.05 -31.17
N GLN A 565 32.18 161.38 -31.06
CA GLN A 565 31.44 162.05 -32.13
C GLN A 565 30.87 163.48 -31.88
N LEU A 566 31.16 164.23 -30.80
CA LEU A 566 30.64 165.62 -30.68
C LEU A 566 31.54 166.67 -29.96
N ALA A 567 32.43 167.27 -30.75
CA ALA A 567 32.73 168.72 -30.94
C ALA A 567 33.00 169.73 -29.77
N GLN A 568 34.26 170.16 -29.68
CA GLN A 568 34.84 171.51 -29.94
C GLN A 568 34.28 172.82 -29.31
N ALA A 569 35.11 173.54 -28.51
CA ALA A 569 35.44 174.98 -28.70
C ALA A 569 36.58 175.49 -27.77
N LYS A 570 37.78 175.67 -28.37
CA LYS A 570 38.98 176.48 -27.99
C LYS A 570 39.72 176.14 -26.67
N VAL A 571 40.83 175.37 -26.74
CA VAL A 571 42.25 175.79 -26.95
C VAL A 571 42.84 176.28 -25.62
N ASP A 572 43.88 175.68 -25.01
CA ASP A 572 44.95 174.77 -25.44
C ASP A 572 45.32 173.79 -24.28
N GLU A 573 46.09 172.73 -24.59
CA GLU A 573 46.89 171.85 -23.67
C GLU A 573 46.55 170.33 -23.60
N ALA A 574 45.58 169.77 -24.33
CA ALA A 574 45.23 168.34 -24.16
C ALA A 574 45.49 167.43 -25.37
N ASN A 575 46.73 167.35 -25.86
CA ASN A 575 47.10 166.54 -27.05
C ASN A 575 48.13 165.42 -26.80
N ARG A 576 48.00 164.62 -25.72
CA ARG A 576 48.82 163.38 -25.54
C ARG A 576 48.12 162.09 -25.05
N MET A 577 46.79 162.05 -24.78
CA MET A 577 46.11 160.84 -24.27
C MET A 577 45.23 160.04 -25.28
N LEU A 578 45.31 160.32 -26.59
CA LEU A 578 44.41 159.71 -27.60
C LEU A 578 44.82 158.30 -28.09
N ALA A 579 46.08 157.87 -27.92
CA ALA A 579 46.58 156.64 -28.54
C ALA A 579 46.23 155.34 -27.78
N ALA A 580 45.98 155.38 -26.47
CA ALA A 580 45.78 154.18 -25.65
C ALA A 580 44.35 153.58 -25.73
N ALA A 581 43.35 154.34 -26.17
CA ALA A 581 41.95 153.91 -26.14
C ALA A 581 41.52 153.02 -27.33
N LYS A 582 42.24 153.06 -28.47
CA LYS A 582 41.87 152.27 -29.66
C LYS A 582 42.16 150.77 -29.53
N GLN A 583 43.15 150.36 -28.74
CA GLN A 583 43.61 148.96 -28.70
C GLN A 583 42.73 148.06 -27.79
N SER A 584 41.97 148.64 -26.86
CA SER A 584 41.15 147.90 -25.90
C SER A 584 39.82 147.38 -26.49
N ALA A 585 39.26 148.07 -27.49
CA ALA A 585 37.96 147.72 -28.08
C ALA A 585 38.00 146.46 -28.96
N GLU A 586 39.14 146.14 -29.57
CA GLU A 586 39.26 145.03 -30.54
C GLU A 586 39.37 143.64 -29.88
N LEU A 587 39.88 143.56 -28.65
CA LEU A 587 40.09 142.30 -27.93
C LEU A 587 38.78 141.75 -27.33
N LEU A 588 37.86 142.62 -26.92
CA LEU A 588 36.59 142.26 -26.29
C LEU A 588 35.56 141.68 -27.27
N ALA A 589 35.60 142.08 -28.54
CA ALA A 589 34.67 141.58 -29.57
C ALA A 589 34.89 140.09 -29.92
N LYS A 590 36.12 139.57 -29.82
CA LYS A 590 36.43 138.17 -30.15
C LYS A 590 36.00 137.16 -29.08
N GLN A 591 35.91 137.57 -27.81
CA GLN A 591 35.58 136.67 -26.70
C GLN A 591 34.08 136.35 -26.61
N VAL A 592 33.21 137.25 -27.09
CA VAL A 592 31.74 137.05 -27.07
C VAL A 592 31.29 135.99 -28.08
N GLU A 593 31.93 135.93 -29.26
CA GLU A 593 31.49 135.03 -30.34
C GLU A 593 31.84 133.55 -30.09
N ALA A 594 32.95 133.28 -29.38
CA ALA A 594 33.34 131.93 -29.02
C ALA A 594 32.36 131.25 -28.04
N LYS A 595 31.76 132.01 -27.12
CA LYS A 595 30.83 131.47 -26.10
C LYS A 595 29.43 131.19 -26.63
N LYS A 596 28.95 131.94 -27.65
CA LYS A 596 27.67 131.66 -28.33
C LYS A 596 27.67 130.31 -29.07
N THR A 597 28.81 129.94 -29.68
CA THR A 597 28.96 128.67 -30.41
C THR A 597 28.89 127.45 -29.49
N GLN A 598 29.32 127.59 -28.22
CA GLN A 598 29.32 126.51 -27.23
C GLN A 598 27.92 126.22 -26.62
N LEU A 599 27.01 127.20 -26.60
CA LEU A 599 25.64 127.04 -26.10
C LEU A 599 24.74 126.27 -27.09
N ALA A 600 25.01 126.38 -28.40
CA ALA A 600 24.24 125.71 -29.44
C ALA A 600 24.44 124.18 -29.46
N SER A 601 25.64 123.68 -29.17
CA SER A 601 25.94 122.24 -29.22
C SER A 601 25.35 121.44 -28.05
N VAL A 602 25.32 122.02 -26.84
CA VAL A 602 24.75 121.40 -25.63
C VAL A 602 23.22 121.28 -25.71
N THR A 603 22.57 122.19 -26.44
CA THR A 603 21.12 122.16 -26.64
C THR A 603 20.69 120.98 -27.54
N GLN A 604 21.51 120.62 -28.54
CA GLN A 604 21.19 119.56 -29.50
C GLN A 604 21.34 118.14 -28.91
N THR A 605 22.32 117.91 -28.03
CA THR A 605 22.53 116.63 -27.33
C THR A 605 21.48 116.33 -26.26
N SER A 606 20.82 117.35 -25.69
CA SER A 606 19.72 117.15 -24.72
C SER A 606 18.43 116.65 -25.38
N ALA A 607 18.11 117.10 -26.59
CA ALA A 607 16.91 116.67 -27.32
C ALA A 607 16.97 115.19 -27.75
N ALA A 608 18.13 114.69 -28.19
CA ALA A 608 18.32 113.29 -28.59
C ALA A 608 18.27 112.30 -27.41
N ALA A 609 18.70 112.74 -26.21
CA ALA A 609 18.58 111.94 -24.98
C ALA A 609 17.11 111.79 -24.52
N GLY A 610 16.28 112.83 -24.72
CA GLY A 610 14.84 112.79 -24.42
C GLY A 610 14.06 111.81 -25.29
N GLU A 611 14.40 111.69 -26.57
CA GLU A 611 13.75 110.74 -27.49
C GLU A 611 14.11 109.26 -27.17
N THR A 612 15.35 109.02 -26.74
CA THR A 612 15.83 107.70 -26.32
C THR A 612 15.13 107.23 -25.04
N LEU A 613 14.92 108.12 -24.06
CA LEU A 613 14.20 107.81 -22.83
C LEU A 613 12.74 107.38 -23.07
N ALA A 614 12.04 108.04 -24.00
CA ALA A 614 10.66 107.71 -24.34
C ALA A 614 10.53 106.32 -25.02
N LYS A 615 11.43 105.99 -25.95
CA LYS A 615 11.44 104.67 -26.63
C LYS A 615 11.77 103.52 -25.66
N SER A 616 12.73 103.72 -24.75
CA SER A 616 13.13 102.72 -23.76
C SER A 616 12.02 102.42 -22.74
N LYS A 617 11.28 103.44 -22.28
CA LYS A 617 10.14 103.25 -21.38
C LYS A 617 8.96 102.54 -22.05
N ALA A 618 8.67 102.83 -23.32
CA ALA A 618 7.63 102.14 -24.09
C ALA A 618 7.98 100.66 -24.36
N ALA A 619 9.23 100.37 -24.72
CA ALA A 619 9.71 98.99 -24.93
C ALA A 619 9.70 98.14 -23.64
N ALA A 620 10.04 98.75 -22.49
CA ALA A 620 9.95 98.10 -21.19
C ALA A 620 8.49 97.77 -20.78
N ALA A 621 7.54 98.66 -21.07
CA ALA A 621 6.12 98.44 -20.76
C ALA A 621 5.50 97.29 -21.58
N GLU A 622 5.82 97.20 -22.88
CA GLU A 622 5.33 96.10 -23.73
C GLU A 622 5.98 94.76 -23.34
N ALA A 623 7.28 94.76 -23.04
CA ALA A 623 7.97 93.56 -22.54
C ALA A 623 7.41 93.09 -21.19
N ALA A 624 7.02 94.01 -20.30
CA ALA A 624 6.36 93.68 -19.03
C ALA A 624 4.97 93.04 -19.23
N LYS A 625 4.21 93.49 -20.22
CA LYS A 625 2.91 92.88 -20.58
C LYS A 625 3.08 91.47 -21.15
N GLN A 626 4.08 91.26 -22.01
CA GLN A 626 4.42 89.95 -22.55
C GLN A 626 4.89 88.99 -21.45
N LEU A 627 5.71 89.48 -20.50
CA LEU A 627 6.16 88.73 -19.33
C LEU A 627 4.99 88.23 -18.47
N GLU A 628 4.01 89.09 -18.16
CA GLU A 628 2.84 88.70 -17.37
C GLU A 628 1.95 87.68 -18.11
N SER A 629 1.78 87.84 -19.43
CA SER A 629 1.05 86.85 -20.24
C SER A 629 1.75 85.49 -20.31
N ALA A 630 3.09 85.48 -20.40
CA ALA A 630 3.90 84.27 -20.41
C ALA A 630 3.90 83.58 -19.05
N LYS A 631 3.96 84.33 -17.94
CA LYS A 631 3.81 83.79 -16.58
C LYS A 631 2.44 83.14 -16.37
N ALA A 632 1.35 83.80 -16.79
CA ALA A 632 0.01 83.22 -16.67
C ALA A 632 -0.16 81.94 -17.50
N THR A 633 0.47 81.89 -18.68
CA THR A 633 0.51 80.70 -19.54
C THR A 633 1.33 79.58 -18.90
N LEU A 634 2.49 79.90 -18.32
CA LEU A 634 3.33 78.95 -17.59
C LEU A 634 2.59 78.33 -16.40
N THR A 635 1.82 79.12 -15.65
CA THR A 635 1.00 78.59 -14.54
C THR A 635 0.01 77.52 -15.02
N LYS A 636 -0.75 77.81 -16.10
CA LYS A 636 -1.68 76.83 -16.67
C LYS A 636 -0.99 75.60 -17.24
N GLN A 637 0.17 75.76 -17.88
CA GLN A 637 0.94 74.63 -18.40
C GLN A 637 1.48 73.76 -17.26
N ARG A 638 1.93 74.34 -16.15
CA ARG A 638 2.37 73.59 -14.96
C ARG A 638 1.23 72.83 -14.29
N GLU A 639 0.03 73.42 -14.20
CA GLU A 639 -1.18 72.71 -13.76
C GLU A 639 -1.53 71.54 -14.68
N SER A 640 -1.41 71.74 -16.00
CA SER A 640 -1.61 70.68 -17.00
C SER A 640 -0.55 69.58 -16.89
N LEU A 641 0.72 69.92 -16.66
CA LEU A 641 1.78 68.95 -16.47
C LEU A 641 1.54 68.11 -15.21
N ALA A 642 1.18 68.75 -14.09
CA ALA A 642 0.84 68.05 -12.85
C ALA A 642 -0.34 67.08 -13.03
N ALA A 643 -1.35 67.44 -13.83
CA ALA A 643 -2.46 66.56 -14.16
C ALA A 643 -2.02 65.36 -15.02
N VAL A 644 -1.14 65.57 -16.00
CA VAL A 644 -0.58 64.50 -16.84
C VAL A 644 0.36 63.59 -16.04
N GLU A 645 1.19 64.14 -15.15
CA GLU A 645 2.07 63.38 -14.26
C GLU A 645 1.28 62.46 -13.34
N LYS A 646 0.17 62.94 -12.77
CA LYS A 646 -0.73 62.11 -11.95
C LYS A 646 -1.36 60.96 -12.74
N GLU A 647 -1.72 61.19 -14.01
CA GLU A 647 -2.22 60.11 -14.88
C GLU A 647 -1.11 59.13 -15.29
N VAL A 648 0.13 59.59 -15.49
CA VAL A 648 1.30 58.72 -15.72
C VAL A 648 1.55 57.84 -14.49
N GLU A 649 1.57 58.41 -13.28
CA GLU A 649 1.73 57.64 -12.03
C GLU A 649 0.63 56.57 -11.89
N LYS A 650 -0.62 56.92 -12.18
CA LYS A 650 -1.75 56.00 -12.15
C LYS A 650 -1.58 54.86 -13.17
N LYS A 651 -1.15 55.16 -14.40
CA LYS A 651 -0.91 54.15 -15.44
C LYS A 651 0.32 53.31 -15.15
N GLN A 652 1.32 53.87 -14.50
CA GLN A 652 2.51 53.16 -14.04
C GLN A 652 2.16 52.16 -12.93
N ALA A 653 1.28 52.54 -12.01
CA ALA A 653 0.75 51.64 -10.99
C ALA A 653 -0.08 50.49 -11.60
N ASP A 654 -0.98 50.78 -12.56
CA ASP A 654 -1.77 49.75 -13.27
C ASP A 654 -0.85 48.79 -14.05
N ALA A 655 0.14 49.30 -14.79
CA ALA A 655 1.12 48.47 -15.50
C ALA A 655 1.93 47.57 -14.53
N ALA A 656 2.33 48.09 -13.37
CA ALA A 656 3.04 47.31 -12.34
C ALA A 656 2.14 46.21 -11.72
N GLU A 657 0.87 46.51 -11.46
CA GLU A 657 -0.11 45.53 -10.97
C GLU A 657 -0.32 44.41 -12.02
N ARG A 658 -0.44 44.75 -13.31
CA ARG A 658 -0.58 43.76 -14.38
C ARG A 658 0.68 42.91 -14.57
N GLU A 659 1.86 43.47 -14.37
CA GLU A 659 3.12 42.72 -14.38
C GLU A 659 3.16 41.69 -13.23
N GLN A 660 2.74 42.07 -12.03
CA GLN A 660 2.62 41.13 -10.90
C GLN A 660 1.58 40.03 -11.17
N ALA A 661 0.45 40.38 -11.80
CA ALA A 661 -0.55 39.41 -12.21
C ALA A 661 0.02 38.42 -13.26
N LEU A 662 0.84 38.89 -14.20
CA LEU A 662 1.50 38.04 -15.20
C LEU A 662 2.45 37.04 -14.55
N VAL A 663 3.31 37.51 -13.63
CA VAL A 663 4.22 36.63 -12.87
C VAL A 663 3.44 35.57 -12.08
N THR A 664 2.31 35.95 -11.50
CA THR A 664 1.45 35.02 -10.77
C THR A 664 0.83 33.97 -11.69
N ALA A 665 0.28 34.39 -12.84
CA ALA A 665 -0.30 33.49 -13.84
C ALA A 665 0.74 32.54 -14.46
N GLN A 666 1.96 33.03 -14.70
CA GLN A 666 3.07 32.20 -15.17
C GLN A 666 3.38 31.10 -14.15
N LYS A 667 3.44 31.46 -12.86
CA LYS A 667 3.71 30.51 -11.78
C LYS A 667 2.59 29.48 -11.61
N THR A 668 1.31 29.84 -11.79
CA THR A 668 0.20 28.88 -11.71
C THR A 668 0.22 27.91 -12.89
N ARG A 669 0.45 28.41 -14.11
CA ARG A 669 0.62 27.59 -15.31
C ARG A 669 1.80 26.63 -15.20
N ASP A 670 2.96 27.12 -14.77
CA ASP A 670 4.16 26.28 -14.66
C ASP A 670 3.95 25.16 -13.63
N ARG A 671 3.27 25.44 -12.50
CA ARG A 671 2.84 24.42 -11.53
C ARG A 671 1.89 23.39 -12.13
N ALA A 672 0.91 23.83 -12.92
CA ALA A 672 -0.02 22.91 -13.60
C ALA A 672 0.72 22.01 -14.62
N SER A 673 1.72 22.56 -15.33
CA SER A 673 2.51 21.83 -16.32
C SER A 673 3.50 20.84 -15.69
N ALA A 674 4.05 21.13 -14.51
CA ALA A 674 5.10 20.34 -13.88
C ALA A 674 4.63 18.94 -13.44
N ASN A 675 3.36 18.80 -13.07
CA ASN A 675 2.81 17.52 -12.59
C ASN A 675 2.49 16.53 -13.73
N LEU A 676 2.40 17.01 -14.98
CA LEU A 676 1.92 16.22 -16.10
C LEU A 676 2.93 15.14 -16.56
N PRO A 677 4.24 15.44 -16.72
CA PRO A 677 5.23 14.43 -17.13
C PRO A 677 5.37 13.28 -16.13
N GLU A 678 5.38 13.58 -14.82
CA GLU A 678 5.47 12.56 -13.76
C GLU A 678 4.25 11.63 -13.75
N HIS A 679 3.05 12.21 -13.90
CA HIS A 679 1.82 11.44 -14.01
C HIS A 679 1.77 10.59 -15.29
N GLN A 680 2.25 11.11 -16.42
CA GLN A 680 2.36 10.36 -17.67
C GLN A 680 3.35 9.19 -17.57
N GLU A 681 4.47 9.38 -16.87
CA GLU A 681 5.44 8.32 -16.63
C GLU A 681 4.86 7.21 -15.74
N THR A 682 4.11 7.57 -14.69
CA THR A 682 3.39 6.61 -13.85
C THR A 682 2.38 5.80 -14.67
N LEU A 683 1.63 6.45 -15.54
CA LEU A 683 0.68 5.80 -16.45
C LEU A 683 1.38 4.85 -17.43
N ARG A 684 2.56 5.22 -17.94
CA ARG A 684 3.38 4.36 -18.80
C ARG A 684 3.88 3.13 -18.07
N GLN A 685 4.45 3.31 -16.86
CA GLN A 685 4.96 2.21 -16.04
C GLN A 685 3.86 1.20 -15.70
N ARG A 686 2.66 1.68 -15.36
CA ARG A 686 1.53 0.83 -15.03
C ARG A 686 0.91 0.13 -16.23
N ASN A 687 0.90 0.75 -17.41
CA ASN A 687 0.53 0.06 -18.64
C ASN A 687 1.48 -1.10 -18.98
N ASN A 688 2.79 -0.90 -18.79
CA ASN A 688 3.77 -1.98 -18.95
C ASN A 688 3.52 -3.09 -17.92
N HIS A 689 3.30 -2.72 -16.65
CA HIS A 689 2.98 -3.69 -15.60
C HIS A 689 1.71 -4.50 -15.92
N LEU A 690 0.65 -3.88 -16.43
CA LEU A 690 -0.55 -4.58 -16.88
C LEU A 690 -0.25 -5.55 -18.03
N ALA A 691 0.61 -5.17 -18.98
CA ALA A 691 1.01 -6.06 -20.06
C ALA A 691 1.77 -7.29 -19.53
N ASP A 692 2.67 -7.08 -18.58
CA ASP A 692 3.41 -8.15 -17.91
C ASP A 692 2.46 -9.08 -17.14
N LEU A 693 1.53 -8.53 -16.35
CA LEU A 693 0.53 -9.32 -15.62
C LEU A 693 -0.31 -10.18 -16.57
N LYS A 694 -0.79 -9.62 -17.68
CA LYS A 694 -1.55 -10.38 -18.70
C LYS A 694 -0.71 -11.47 -19.36
N HIS A 695 0.57 -11.21 -19.62
CA HIS A 695 1.47 -12.20 -20.18
C HIS A 695 1.70 -13.36 -19.19
N HIS A 696 1.94 -13.06 -17.91
CA HIS A 696 2.09 -14.08 -16.86
C HIS A 696 0.82 -14.90 -16.66
N HIS A 697 -0.35 -14.25 -16.69
CA HIS A 697 -1.66 -14.90 -16.64
C HIS A 697 -1.84 -15.88 -17.81
N ALA A 698 -1.63 -15.41 -19.05
CA ALA A 698 -1.73 -16.25 -20.24
C ALA A 698 -0.78 -17.46 -20.17
N ASN A 699 0.48 -17.25 -19.77
CA ASN A 699 1.46 -18.34 -19.62
C ASN A 699 1.06 -19.37 -18.54
N LEU A 700 0.34 -18.97 -17.49
CA LEU A 700 -0.15 -19.90 -16.47
C LEU A 700 -1.38 -20.68 -16.95
N VAL A 701 -2.31 -20.00 -17.63
CA VAL A 701 -3.47 -20.65 -18.25
C VAL A 701 -3.02 -21.65 -19.32
N ASP A 702 -2.07 -21.29 -20.18
CA ASP A 702 -1.52 -22.18 -21.19
C ASP A 702 -0.83 -23.40 -20.57
N ARG A 703 -0.05 -23.21 -19.49
CA ARG A 703 0.55 -24.33 -18.74
C ARG A 703 -0.49 -25.26 -18.12
N GLN A 704 -1.58 -24.72 -17.58
CA GLN A 704 -2.66 -25.55 -17.05
C GLN A 704 -3.34 -26.38 -18.14
N ASN A 705 -3.51 -25.79 -19.33
CA ASN A 705 -4.10 -26.46 -20.50
C ASN A 705 -3.16 -27.51 -21.14
N GLN A 706 -1.85 -27.40 -20.94
CA GLN A 706 -0.84 -28.34 -21.43
C GLN A 706 -0.51 -29.41 -20.38
N SER A 707 -1.55 -30.01 -19.78
CA SER A 707 -1.35 -31.09 -18.80
C SER A 707 -0.83 -32.36 -19.50
N PRO A 708 0.05 -33.16 -18.86
CA PRO A 708 0.52 -34.41 -19.44
C PRO A 708 -0.63 -35.41 -19.67
N ALA A 709 -0.46 -36.30 -20.64
CA ALA A 709 -1.45 -37.30 -21.01
C ALA A 709 -1.89 -38.13 -19.80
N ILE A 710 -3.19 -38.36 -19.65
CA ILE A 710 -3.72 -39.23 -18.59
C ILE A 710 -3.37 -40.67 -18.92
N SER A 711 -2.82 -41.40 -17.95
CA SER A 711 -2.54 -42.84 -18.04
C SER A 711 -3.64 -43.67 -17.38
N SER A 712 -4.13 -43.23 -16.21
CA SER A 712 -5.15 -43.95 -15.44
C SER A 712 -6.09 -43.00 -14.71
N ILE A 713 -7.31 -43.46 -14.42
CA ILE A 713 -8.29 -42.76 -13.60
C ILE A 713 -8.96 -43.71 -12.59
N ALA A 714 -9.30 -43.20 -11.41
CA ALA A 714 -9.92 -43.97 -10.34
C ALA A 714 -10.99 -43.16 -9.60
N LEU A 715 -12.13 -43.79 -9.31
CA LEU A 715 -13.16 -43.23 -8.45
C LEU A 715 -12.98 -43.72 -7.01
N SER A 716 -13.16 -42.84 -6.03
CA SER A 716 -13.19 -43.20 -4.61
C SER A 716 -14.36 -44.12 -4.31
N ASP A 717 -14.29 -44.85 -3.19
CA ASP A 717 -15.32 -45.85 -2.87
C ASP A 717 -16.71 -45.26 -2.62
N ASP A 718 -16.77 -44.05 -2.06
CA ASP A 718 -17.99 -43.26 -1.86
C ASP A 718 -18.42 -42.46 -3.12
N GLU A 719 -17.62 -42.52 -4.19
CA GLU A 719 -17.80 -41.75 -5.42
C GLU A 719 -17.85 -40.23 -5.21
N ALA A 720 -17.27 -39.73 -4.12
CA ALA A 720 -17.14 -38.31 -3.84
C ALA A 720 -15.94 -37.68 -4.58
N SER A 721 -14.91 -38.47 -4.89
CA SER A 721 -13.65 -37.99 -5.45
C SER A 721 -13.19 -38.78 -6.68
N LEU A 722 -12.50 -38.10 -7.58
CA LEU A 722 -11.81 -38.64 -8.75
C LEU A 722 -10.31 -38.46 -8.59
N ALA A 723 -9.52 -39.49 -8.86
CA ALA A 723 -8.08 -39.40 -9.02
C ALA A 723 -7.70 -39.60 -10.49
N VAL A 724 -6.80 -38.76 -10.99
CA VAL A 724 -6.23 -38.79 -12.32
C VAL A 724 -4.73 -38.98 -12.17
N VAL A 725 -4.17 -39.98 -12.84
CA VAL A 725 -2.72 -40.22 -12.92
C VAL A 725 -2.28 -39.93 -14.34
N ASP A 726 -1.21 -39.15 -14.50
CA ASP A 726 -0.62 -38.87 -15.80
C ASP A 726 0.59 -39.76 -16.10
N VAL A 727 1.06 -39.72 -17.34
CA VAL A 727 2.20 -40.52 -17.82
C VAL A 727 3.53 -40.13 -17.16
N GLU A 728 3.63 -38.96 -16.54
CA GLU A 728 4.82 -38.47 -15.84
C GLU A 728 4.78 -38.78 -14.33
N GLY A 729 3.70 -39.40 -13.85
CA GLY A 729 3.51 -39.73 -12.43
C GLY A 729 2.92 -38.61 -11.59
N GLY A 730 2.42 -37.55 -12.23
CA GLY A 730 1.59 -36.56 -11.58
C GLY A 730 0.22 -37.16 -11.26
N VAL A 731 -0.20 -37.01 -10.01
CA VAL A 731 -1.54 -37.41 -9.55
C VAL A 731 -2.32 -36.16 -9.21
N ARG A 732 -3.52 -36.01 -9.77
CA ARG A 732 -4.45 -34.91 -9.49
C ARG A 732 -5.76 -35.48 -8.98
N THR A 733 -6.27 -34.95 -7.88
CA THR A 733 -7.58 -35.35 -7.35
C THR A 733 -8.60 -34.25 -7.49
N PHE A 734 -9.86 -34.61 -7.68
CA PHE A 734 -10.97 -33.70 -7.90
C PHE A 734 -12.19 -34.16 -7.11
N GLN A 735 -13.03 -33.22 -6.69
CA GLN A 735 -14.34 -33.53 -6.18
C GLN A 735 -15.29 -33.83 -7.34
N LEU A 736 -16.02 -34.93 -7.26
CA LEU A 736 -16.80 -35.43 -8.38
C LEU A 736 -18.10 -34.64 -8.61
N THR A 737 -18.62 -33.97 -7.58
CA THR A 737 -19.89 -33.23 -7.63
C THR A 737 -19.81 -31.98 -8.51
N ASP A 738 -18.71 -31.25 -8.47
CA ASP A 738 -18.53 -29.93 -9.09
C ASP A 738 -17.23 -29.78 -9.89
N ALA A 739 -16.39 -30.82 -9.93
CA ALA A 739 -15.07 -30.81 -10.57
C ALA A 739 -14.04 -29.87 -9.95
N THR A 740 -14.25 -29.46 -8.69
CA THR A 740 -13.27 -28.69 -7.94
C THR A 740 -11.97 -29.50 -7.76
N PRO A 741 -10.80 -29.00 -8.19
CA PRO A 741 -9.54 -29.68 -7.93
C PRO A 741 -9.23 -29.67 -6.44
N LEU A 742 -8.72 -30.79 -5.95
CA LEU A 742 -8.41 -30.99 -4.55
C LEU A 742 -6.91 -30.94 -4.32
N GLU A 743 -6.21 -31.99 -4.72
CA GLU A 743 -4.78 -32.16 -4.43
C GLU A 743 -3.99 -32.49 -5.68
N ARG A 744 -2.70 -32.18 -5.62
CA ARG A 744 -1.70 -32.64 -6.58
C ARG A 744 -0.55 -33.33 -5.86
N PHE A 745 -0.12 -34.45 -6.43
CA PHE A 745 1.01 -35.24 -5.97
C PHE A 745 1.95 -35.49 -7.15
N GLN A 746 3.24 -35.65 -6.86
CA GLN A 746 4.21 -36.13 -7.83
C GLN A 746 4.84 -37.41 -7.30
N LEU A 747 4.73 -38.49 -8.06
CA LEU A 747 5.39 -39.75 -7.75
C LEU A 747 6.85 -39.66 -8.23
N SER A 748 7.78 -39.35 -7.32
CA SER A 748 9.23 -39.35 -7.63
C SER A 748 9.84 -40.72 -7.43
N ASP A 749 10.66 -41.19 -8.39
CA ASP A 749 11.63 -42.26 -8.15
C ASP A 749 12.94 -41.98 -8.91
N ALA A 750 14.07 -42.45 -8.37
CA ALA A 750 15.43 -42.08 -8.78
C ALA A 750 15.86 -42.56 -10.19
N THR A 751 15.01 -43.31 -10.91
CA THR A 751 15.36 -44.08 -12.10
C THR A 751 14.83 -43.52 -13.44
N GLY A 752 14.02 -42.46 -13.41
CA GLY A 752 13.71 -41.62 -14.60
C GLY A 752 12.88 -42.26 -15.73
N SER A 753 12.38 -43.48 -15.58
CA SER A 753 11.55 -44.17 -16.60
C SER A 753 10.41 -44.95 -15.94
N ASN A 754 9.46 -44.26 -15.32
CA ASN A 754 8.26 -44.90 -14.80
C ASN A 754 7.10 -44.68 -15.79
N VAL A 755 6.69 -45.73 -16.48
CA VAL A 755 5.36 -45.78 -17.11
C VAL A 755 4.39 -46.22 -16.01
N PHE A 756 3.37 -45.41 -15.74
CA PHE A 756 2.32 -45.71 -14.78
C PHE A 756 1.16 -46.39 -15.51
N ALA A 757 0.66 -47.50 -14.95
CA ALA A 757 -0.32 -48.35 -15.63
C ALA A 757 -1.73 -48.10 -15.10
N ASP A 758 -2.06 -48.66 -13.95
CA ASP A 758 -3.39 -48.62 -13.35
C ASP A 758 -3.37 -47.96 -11.97
N ALA A 759 -4.48 -47.34 -11.59
CA ALA A 759 -4.70 -46.79 -10.27
C ALA A 759 -6.07 -47.18 -9.73
N TYR A 760 -6.16 -47.42 -8.42
CA TYR A 760 -7.42 -47.68 -7.73
C TYR A 760 -7.33 -47.26 -6.26
N PHE A 761 -8.49 -46.96 -5.68
CA PHE A 761 -8.61 -46.71 -4.25
C PHE A 761 -8.68 -48.04 -3.48
N LEU A 762 -7.80 -48.22 -2.50
CA LEU A 762 -7.83 -49.35 -1.55
C LEU A 762 -8.93 -49.14 -0.50
N ASP A 763 -9.06 -47.89 -0.05
CA ASP A 763 -10.13 -47.37 0.80
C ASP A 763 -10.49 -45.94 0.35
N GLN A 764 -11.34 -45.23 1.10
CA GLN A 764 -11.78 -43.87 0.79
C GLN A 764 -10.64 -42.84 0.63
N HIS A 765 -9.43 -43.11 1.13
CA HIS A 765 -8.30 -42.18 1.11
C HIS A 765 -7.01 -42.74 0.48
N GLN A 766 -6.77 -44.04 0.57
CA GLN A 766 -5.54 -44.67 0.09
C GLN A 766 -5.64 -44.98 -1.41
N LEU A 767 -4.91 -44.23 -2.23
CA LEU A 767 -4.79 -44.46 -3.67
C LEU A 767 -3.57 -45.33 -3.96
N VAL A 768 -3.79 -46.49 -4.59
CA VAL A 768 -2.73 -47.36 -5.09
C VAL A 768 -2.46 -47.01 -6.54
N VAL A 769 -1.19 -46.80 -6.90
CA VAL A 769 -0.75 -46.54 -8.27
C VAL A 769 0.27 -47.61 -8.67
N HIS A 770 -0.07 -48.38 -9.69
CA HIS A 770 0.78 -49.42 -10.25
C HIS A 770 1.83 -48.83 -11.21
N ARG A 771 3.04 -49.40 -11.16
CA ARG A 771 4.17 -49.02 -12.00
C ARG A 771 4.52 -50.18 -12.90
N HIS A 772 4.84 -49.91 -14.17
CA HIS A 772 5.28 -50.97 -15.09
C HIS A 772 6.53 -51.72 -14.62
N SER A 773 7.39 -51.07 -13.83
CA SER A 773 8.56 -51.69 -13.21
C SER A 773 8.63 -51.37 -11.72
N GLY A 774 8.66 -52.39 -10.88
CA GLY A 774 8.77 -52.27 -9.42
C GLY A 774 7.43 -52.38 -8.69
N PRO A 775 7.44 -52.37 -7.34
CA PRO A 775 6.22 -52.53 -6.55
C PRO A 775 5.28 -51.32 -6.72
N PRO A 776 3.97 -51.49 -6.55
CA PRO A 776 3.02 -50.39 -6.57
C PRO A 776 3.29 -49.42 -5.42
N LEU A 777 2.94 -48.15 -5.65
CA LEU A 777 3.03 -47.10 -4.66
C LEU A 777 1.64 -46.83 -4.09
N THR A 778 1.58 -46.37 -2.85
CA THR A 778 0.35 -45.90 -2.23
C THR A 778 0.51 -44.51 -1.68
N ILE A 779 -0.46 -43.68 -2.01
CA ILE A 779 -0.57 -42.29 -1.58
C ILE A 779 -1.79 -42.20 -0.66
N ASP A 780 -1.61 -41.66 0.54
CA ASP A 780 -2.76 -41.16 1.29
C ASP A 780 -3.20 -39.84 0.65
N SER A 781 -4.40 -39.81 0.10
CA SER A 781 -4.99 -38.59 -0.46
C SER A 781 -5.19 -37.51 0.61
N ARG A 782 -5.21 -37.87 1.91
CA ARG A 782 -5.13 -36.92 3.01
C ARG A 782 -3.69 -36.48 3.19
N GLN A 783 -3.35 -35.31 2.67
CA GLN A 783 -2.08 -34.69 3.00
C GLN A 783 -2.02 -34.36 4.49
N ARG A 784 -0.85 -34.59 5.10
CA ARG A 784 -0.60 -34.22 6.48
C ARG A 784 0.00 -32.82 6.54
N TRP A 785 -0.37 -32.09 7.57
CA TRP A 785 0.33 -30.88 7.94
C TRP A 785 1.51 -31.27 8.80
N VAL A 786 2.71 -30.91 8.33
CA VAL A 786 3.95 -31.13 9.06
C VAL A 786 4.54 -29.78 9.44
N LEU A 787 5.21 -29.72 10.58
CA LEU A 787 6.02 -28.56 10.93
C LEU A 787 7.22 -28.51 9.99
N GLU A 788 7.25 -27.51 9.11
CA GLU A 788 8.38 -27.30 8.20
C GLU A 788 9.47 -26.46 8.88
N ARG A 789 9.07 -25.51 9.72
CA ARG A 789 10.00 -24.56 10.35
C ARG A 789 9.41 -23.89 11.58
N THR A 790 10.28 -23.55 12.51
CA THR A 790 10.03 -22.59 13.59
C THR A 790 10.91 -21.35 13.39
N ILE A 791 10.32 -20.16 13.46
CA ILE A 791 10.98 -18.86 13.46
C ILE A 791 10.89 -18.31 14.89
N GLY A 792 12.01 -17.82 15.43
CA GLY A 792 12.12 -17.45 16.84
C GLY A 792 12.30 -18.67 17.75
N GLY A 793 11.93 -18.53 19.01
CA GLY A 793 12.16 -19.52 20.06
C GLY A 793 12.02 -18.91 21.44
N LEU A 794 11.84 -19.75 22.47
CA LEU A 794 11.70 -19.29 23.86
C LEU A 794 12.95 -18.54 24.34
N GLU A 795 14.14 -18.99 23.92
CA GLU A 795 15.43 -18.37 24.22
C GLU A 795 15.90 -17.36 23.15
N SER A 796 15.09 -17.12 22.11
CA SER A 796 15.49 -16.26 20.98
C SER A 796 14.94 -14.85 21.15
N ASP A 797 15.78 -13.83 21.03
CA ASP A 797 15.42 -12.41 21.03
C ASP A 797 14.89 -11.88 19.69
N LEU A 798 14.69 -12.75 18.70
CA LEU A 798 14.21 -12.34 17.39
C LEU A 798 12.80 -11.73 17.46
N ILE A 799 11.89 -12.42 18.14
CA ILE A 799 10.51 -11.97 18.37
C ILE A 799 10.43 -11.53 19.82
N SER A 800 10.09 -10.28 20.06
CA SER A 800 10.19 -9.68 21.40
C SER A 800 9.19 -10.28 22.40
N ASP A 801 7.98 -10.63 21.95
CA ASP A 801 6.86 -11.08 22.81
C ASP A 801 5.90 -12.01 22.02
N ARG A 802 4.61 -12.05 22.37
CA ARG A 802 3.56 -12.77 21.67
C ARG A 802 3.37 -12.26 20.25
N VAL A 803 3.22 -13.21 19.34
CA VAL A 803 2.80 -12.93 17.97
C VAL A 803 1.29 -12.74 17.95
N THR A 804 0.86 -11.50 17.81
CA THR A 804 -0.56 -11.09 17.84
C THR A 804 -1.23 -11.16 16.48
N SER A 805 -0.44 -11.04 15.39
CA SER A 805 -0.97 -11.03 14.03
C SER A 805 0.04 -11.57 13.03
N LEU A 806 -0.48 -12.27 12.02
CA LEU A 806 0.26 -12.82 10.91
C LEU A 806 -0.47 -12.55 9.60
N ASP A 807 0.26 -12.24 8.54
CA ASP A 807 -0.31 -12.12 7.21
C ASP A 807 0.73 -12.48 6.14
N PHE A 808 0.37 -13.37 5.22
CA PHE A 808 1.24 -13.67 4.08
C PHE A 808 1.13 -12.56 3.04
N ARG A 809 2.26 -12.22 2.43
CA ARG A 809 2.26 -11.39 1.22
C ARG A 809 1.54 -12.14 0.10
N GLY A 810 0.87 -11.43 -0.80
CA GLY A 810 0.05 -12.04 -1.87
C GLY A 810 0.81 -12.99 -2.81
N ASP A 811 2.14 -12.88 -2.85
CA ASP A 811 3.03 -13.78 -3.59
C ASP A 811 3.51 -15.00 -2.77
N GLY A 812 3.09 -15.16 -1.53
CA GLY A 812 3.43 -16.27 -0.62
C GLY A 812 4.92 -16.41 -0.26
N GLN A 813 5.79 -15.50 -0.69
CA GLN A 813 7.25 -15.59 -0.47
C GLN A 813 7.69 -15.00 0.87
N SER A 814 6.89 -14.13 1.45
CA SER A 814 7.15 -13.55 2.75
C SER A 814 5.90 -13.48 3.62
N ILE A 815 6.12 -13.41 4.93
CA ILE A 815 5.09 -13.26 5.94
C ILE A 815 5.44 -12.07 6.83
N ALA A 816 4.44 -11.26 7.16
CA ALA A 816 4.54 -10.20 8.15
C ALA A 816 4.13 -10.74 9.52
N ILE A 817 4.88 -10.37 10.54
CA ILE A 817 4.69 -10.77 11.93
C ILE A 817 4.51 -9.50 12.76
N GLY A 818 3.35 -9.35 13.39
CA GLY A 818 3.09 -8.33 14.41
C GLY A 818 3.38 -8.89 15.80
N SER A 819 4.20 -8.17 16.56
CA SER A 819 4.61 -8.50 17.92
C SER A 819 4.82 -7.19 18.70
N GLY A 820 5.24 -7.30 19.95
CA GLY A 820 5.70 -6.17 20.73
C GLY A 820 5.45 -6.36 22.21
N THR A 821 6.33 -5.79 23.02
CA THR A 821 6.19 -5.80 24.48
C THR A 821 5.08 -4.83 24.90
N PRO A 822 4.02 -5.31 25.58
CA PRO A 822 2.87 -4.48 25.96
C PRO A 822 3.27 -3.21 26.70
N SER A 823 2.66 -2.10 26.31
CA SER A 823 2.88 -0.74 26.83
C SER A 823 4.30 -0.18 26.63
N ARG A 824 5.13 -0.82 25.79
CA ARG A 824 6.54 -0.41 25.61
C ARG A 824 6.94 -0.22 24.16
N GLN A 825 6.80 -1.26 23.34
CA GLN A 825 7.38 -1.25 21.99
C GLN A 825 6.63 -2.21 21.07
N GLY A 826 6.26 -1.73 19.88
CA GLY A 826 5.64 -2.54 18.84
C GLY A 826 6.64 -2.98 17.79
N GLN A 827 6.74 -4.29 17.58
CA GLN A 827 7.66 -4.90 16.64
C GLN A 827 6.91 -5.41 15.39
N VAL A 828 7.48 -5.15 14.22
CA VAL A 828 7.06 -5.76 12.96
C VAL A 828 8.24 -6.43 12.26
N LEU A 829 8.08 -7.70 11.91
CA LEU A 829 9.06 -8.45 11.12
C LEU A 829 8.46 -8.82 9.77
N ILE A 830 9.27 -8.81 8.72
CA ILE A 830 8.94 -9.45 7.44
C ILE A 830 9.97 -10.54 7.22
N VAL A 831 9.52 -11.78 7.10
CA VAL A 831 10.38 -12.97 7.06
C VAL A 831 10.12 -13.75 5.78
N ALA A 832 11.16 -14.29 5.16
CA ALA A 832 11.06 -15.16 4.00
C ALA A 832 10.47 -16.52 4.40
N THR A 833 9.41 -16.96 3.71
CA THR A 833 8.70 -18.20 4.05
C THR A 833 9.51 -19.45 3.73
N SER A 834 10.42 -19.36 2.74
CA SER A 834 11.23 -20.48 2.27
C SER A 834 12.28 -20.95 3.28
N ASN A 835 12.96 -20.01 3.93
CA ASN A 835 14.11 -20.28 4.78
C ASN A 835 14.03 -19.65 6.19
N GLY A 836 13.04 -18.81 6.46
CA GLY A 836 12.88 -18.14 7.75
C GLY A 836 13.84 -16.96 7.94
N ASP A 837 14.52 -16.51 6.89
CA ASP A 837 15.43 -15.37 6.99
C ASP A 837 14.63 -14.09 7.22
N VAL A 838 15.08 -13.29 8.18
CA VAL A 838 14.52 -11.95 8.43
C VAL A 838 14.86 -11.07 7.24
N LEU A 839 13.84 -10.69 6.47
CA LEU A 839 14.00 -9.74 5.38
C LEU A 839 14.02 -8.32 5.94
N ARG A 840 13.10 -8.00 6.87
CA ARG A 840 12.95 -6.68 7.47
C ARG A 840 12.56 -6.79 8.94
N GLN A 841 12.98 -5.80 9.72
CA GLN A 841 12.68 -5.68 11.14
C GLN A 841 12.47 -4.22 11.51
N PHE A 842 11.36 -3.94 12.18
CA PHE A 842 10.97 -2.60 12.63
C PHE A 842 10.59 -2.68 14.10
N ASP A 843 11.52 -2.32 14.98
CA ASP A 843 11.30 -2.37 16.44
C ASP A 843 10.71 -1.05 16.97
N ASP A 844 10.99 0.09 16.34
CA ASP A 844 10.50 1.41 16.80
C ASP A 844 9.33 1.94 15.96
N LEU A 845 8.63 1.05 15.25
CA LEU A 845 7.50 1.46 14.41
C LEU A 845 6.31 1.90 15.24
N HIS A 846 6.08 1.33 16.41
CA HIS A 846 4.99 1.71 17.29
C HIS A 846 5.48 1.81 18.74
N SER A 847 4.91 2.72 19.53
CA SER A 847 5.29 2.88 20.94
C SER A 847 4.61 1.86 21.87
N ASP A 848 3.88 0.91 21.29
CA ASP A 848 3.14 -0.13 21.99
C ASP A 848 2.90 -1.31 21.03
N SER A 849 2.52 -2.48 21.55
CA SER A 849 2.36 -3.73 20.81
C SER A 849 1.58 -3.55 19.51
N VAL A 850 2.10 -4.12 18.43
CA VAL A 850 1.35 -4.24 17.18
C VAL A 850 0.31 -5.32 17.38
N LEU A 851 -0.95 -5.04 17.03
CA LEU A 851 -2.09 -5.94 17.25
C LEU A 851 -2.61 -6.52 15.94
N CYS A 852 -2.38 -5.85 14.81
CA CYS A 852 -2.77 -6.36 13.50
C CYS A 852 -1.77 -5.91 12.43
N VAL A 853 -1.40 -6.83 11.54
CA VAL A 853 -0.63 -6.55 10.32
C VAL A 853 -1.39 -7.12 9.13
N ARG A 854 -1.52 -6.36 8.04
CA ARG A 854 -2.16 -6.81 6.80
C ARG A 854 -1.48 -6.23 5.57
N PHE A 855 -1.05 -7.10 4.66
CA PHE A 855 -0.62 -6.68 3.34
C PHE A 855 -1.80 -6.14 2.55
N SER A 856 -1.52 -5.12 1.77
CA SER A 856 -2.40 -4.67 0.68
C SER A 856 -2.58 -5.79 -0.35
N PRO A 857 -3.69 -5.79 -1.11
CA PRO A 857 -3.98 -6.84 -2.08
C PRO A 857 -2.94 -7.00 -3.20
N ASP A 858 -2.12 -5.98 -3.48
CA ASP A 858 -0.99 -6.05 -4.42
C ASP A 858 0.34 -6.42 -3.75
N GLY A 859 0.36 -6.58 -2.43
CA GLY A 859 1.54 -6.87 -1.63
C GLY A 859 2.54 -5.72 -1.51
N ARG A 860 2.23 -4.53 -2.02
CA ARG A 860 3.16 -3.39 -2.03
C ARG A 860 3.24 -2.73 -0.66
N LEU A 861 2.08 -2.42 -0.08
CA LEU A 861 1.96 -1.79 1.22
C LEU A 861 1.65 -2.81 2.31
N LEU A 862 2.14 -2.56 3.52
CA LEU A 862 1.76 -3.26 4.75
C LEU A 862 1.10 -2.24 5.68
N ALA A 863 -0.13 -2.54 6.11
CA ALA A 863 -0.81 -1.78 7.17
C ALA A 863 -0.52 -2.42 8.53
N THR A 864 -0.10 -1.62 9.50
CA THR A 864 0.22 -2.06 10.87
C THR A 864 -0.62 -1.28 11.85
N ALA A 865 -1.40 -1.96 12.69
CA ALA A 865 -2.28 -1.37 13.68
C ALA A 865 -1.79 -1.73 15.08
N SER A 866 -1.79 -0.76 15.99
CA SER A 866 -1.16 -0.91 17.31
C SER A 866 -2.08 -0.47 18.46
N ALA A 867 -1.72 -0.96 19.65
CA ALA A 867 -2.20 -0.44 20.93
C ALA A 867 -1.88 1.06 21.11
N ASP A 868 -0.91 1.62 20.39
CA ASP A 868 -0.58 3.06 20.41
C ASP A 868 -1.65 3.96 19.76
N LYS A 869 -2.77 3.36 19.31
CA LYS A 869 -3.96 4.01 18.73
C LYS A 869 -3.78 4.49 17.29
N THR A 870 -2.65 4.16 16.67
CA THR A 870 -2.32 4.56 15.30
C THR A 870 -2.32 3.37 14.36
N ILE A 871 -2.44 3.67 13.07
CA ILE A 871 -2.18 2.71 11.99
C ILE A 871 -1.09 3.31 11.11
N ARG A 872 -0.07 2.54 10.77
CA ARG A 872 0.99 2.96 9.84
C ARG A 872 0.92 2.17 8.55
N LEU A 873 1.27 2.83 7.45
CA LEU A 873 1.38 2.26 6.11
C LEU A 873 2.85 2.26 5.73
N LEU A 874 3.39 1.06 5.52
CA LEU A 874 4.78 0.83 5.13
C LEU A 874 4.82 0.40 3.67
N ASP A 875 5.69 1.00 2.86
CA ASP A 875 6.03 0.44 1.55
C ASP A 875 7.10 -0.64 1.74
N VAL A 876 6.75 -1.88 1.37
CA VAL A 876 7.58 -3.06 1.65
C VAL A 876 8.87 -3.05 0.83
N GLN A 877 8.88 -2.37 -0.31
CA GLN A 877 10.05 -2.31 -1.19
C GLN A 877 11.02 -1.22 -0.75
N THR A 878 10.53 -0.02 -0.39
CA THR A 878 11.39 1.09 0.04
C THR A 878 11.72 1.06 1.52
N GLU A 879 10.98 0.29 2.32
CA GLU A 879 11.12 0.21 3.78
C GLU A 879 10.73 1.51 4.50
N GLU A 880 10.02 2.39 3.81
CA GLU A 880 9.61 3.69 4.33
C GLU A 880 8.16 3.69 4.80
N VAL A 881 7.90 4.40 5.89
CA VAL A 881 6.54 4.73 6.32
C VAL A 881 6.00 5.81 5.37
N VAL A 882 5.08 5.40 4.49
CA VAL A 882 4.50 6.27 3.46
C VAL A 882 3.22 6.98 3.93
N GLY A 883 2.66 6.55 5.07
CA GLY A 883 1.50 7.20 5.66
C GLY A 883 1.21 6.73 7.08
N ALA A 884 0.47 7.56 7.82
CA ALA A 884 -0.11 7.23 9.11
C ALA A 884 -1.60 7.60 9.10
N LEU A 885 -2.44 6.78 9.71
CA LEU A 885 -3.88 6.98 9.79
C LEU A 885 -4.25 7.22 11.25
N ASP A 886 -4.24 8.50 11.63
CA ASP A 886 -4.53 8.94 12.99
C ASP A 886 -6.01 9.31 13.17
N GLY A 887 -6.61 8.90 14.29
CA GLY A 887 -7.97 9.32 14.65
C GLY A 887 -8.75 8.39 15.58
N HIS A 888 -8.25 7.18 15.85
CA HIS A 888 -8.79 6.34 16.92
C HIS A 888 -8.40 6.87 18.30
N THR A 889 -9.26 6.69 19.29
CA THR A 889 -9.02 7.18 20.67
C THR A 889 -8.57 6.09 21.63
N HIS A 890 -8.59 4.83 21.18
CA HIS A 890 -8.13 3.64 21.91
C HIS A 890 -7.39 2.68 20.96
N HIS A 891 -6.87 1.57 21.50
CA HIS A 891 -6.15 0.53 20.76
C HIS A 891 -6.84 0.18 19.44
N VAL A 892 -6.07 0.09 18.37
CA VAL A 892 -6.57 -0.38 17.07
C VAL A 892 -6.32 -1.87 17.00
N LEU A 893 -7.41 -2.64 17.12
CA LEU A 893 -7.36 -4.10 17.28
C LEU A 893 -7.26 -4.82 15.94
N SER A 894 -7.79 -4.21 14.86
CA SER A 894 -7.88 -4.87 13.56
C SER A 894 -7.89 -3.88 12.42
N VAL A 895 -7.28 -4.26 11.30
CA VAL A 895 -7.33 -3.56 10.01
C VAL A 895 -7.67 -4.53 8.90
N ALA A 896 -8.39 -4.06 7.89
CA ALA A 896 -8.70 -4.81 6.68
C ALA A 896 -8.61 -3.93 5.44
N TRP A 897 -8.00 -4.48 4.39
CA TRP A 897 -7.95 -3.85 3.09
C TRP A 897 -9.21 -4.19 2.30
N LYS A 898 -9.77 -3.19 1.61
CA LYS A 898 -10.67 -3.46 0.51
C LYS A 898 -9.86 -4.06 -0.64
N ARG A 899 -10.43 -5.02 -1.37
CA ARG A 899 -9.74 -5.74 -2.46
C ARG A 899 -9.17 -4.87 -3.59
N ASP A 900 -9.72 -3.67 -3.80
CA ASP A 900 -9.20 -2.71 -4.78
C ASP A 900 -7.93 -1.97 -4.29
N GLY A 901 -7.54 -2.13 -3.02
CA GLY A 901 -6.38 -1.50 -2.40
C GLY A 901 -6.56 -0.01 -2.07
N ARG A 902 -7.76 0.57 -2.26
CA ARG A 902 -7.98 2.02 -2.13
C ARG A 902 -8.55 2.45 -0.79
N LEU A 903 -9.13 1.50 -0.05
CA LEU A 903 -9.79 1.76 1.23
C LEU A 903 -9.30 0.78 2.29
N ILE A 904 -9.04 1.28 3.49
CA ILE A 904 -8.83 0.46 4.69
C ILE A 904 -10.03 0.65 5.61
N ALA A 905 -10.46 -0.42 6.28
CA ALA A 905 -11.33 -0.35 7.44
C ALA A 905 -10.53 -0.74 8.69
N SER A 906 -10.76 -0.07 9.81
CA SER A 906 -10.12 -0.37 11.09
C SER A 906 -11.16 -0.50 12.20
N GLY A 907 -11.01 -1.50 13.06
CA GLY A 907 -11.78 -1.70 14.28
C GLY A 907 -10.95 -1.38 15.51
N SER A 908 -11.58 -0.74 16.50
CA SER A 908 -10.89 -0.28 17.71
C SER A 908 -11.67 -0.58 18.98
N ALA A 909 -10.93 -0.64 20.08
CA ALA A 909 -11.45 -0.62 21.43
C ALA A 909 -12.19 0.69 21.79
N ASP A 910 -12.16 1.73 20.94
CA ASP A 910 -12.99 2.92 21.09
C ASP A 910 -14.47 2.70 20.70
N GLY A 911 -14.85 1.47 20.33
CA GLY A 911 -16.21 1.13 19.94
C GLY A 911 -16.60 1.69 18.57
N THR A 912 -15.63 1.93 17.69
CA THR A 912 -15.87 2.42 16.33
C THR A 912 -15.13 1.63 15.26
N ILE A 913 -15.72 1.65 14.05
CA ILE A 913 -15.04 1.29 12.82
C ILE A 913 -14.73 2.59 12.06
N LYS A 914 -13.51 2.77 11.59
CA LYS A 914 -13.14 3.88 10.71
C LYS A 914 -12.77 3.37 9.32
N THR A 915 -13.06 4.17 8.30
CA THR A 915 -12.67 3.86 6.92
C THR A 915 -11.75 4.95 6.39
N TRP A 916 -10.68 4.57 5.73
CA TRP A 916 -9.57 5.44 5.36
C TRP A 916 -9.27 5.34 3.88
N ASP A 917 -9.07 6.49 3.24
CA ASP A 917 -8.53 6.55 1.90
C ASP A 917 -7.02 6.31 1.94
N VAL A 918 -6.55 5.31 1.19
CA VAL A 918 -5.12 4.94 1.21
C VAL A 918 -4.25 5.98 0.50
N GLU A 919 -4.76 6.60 -0.58
CA GLU A 919 -3.99 7.56 -1.39
C GLU A 919 -3.80 8.89 -0.65
N THR A 920 -4.84 9.36 0.02
CA THR A 920 -4.82 10.67 0.72
C THR A 920 -4.50 10.57 2.21
N GLY A 921 -4.52 9.36 2.78
CA GLY A 921 -4.40 9.13 4.23
C GLY A 921 -5.59 9.66 5.04
N GLN A 922 -6.65 10.17 4.39
CA GLN A 922 -7.75 10.82 5.09
C GLN A 922 -8.81 9.83 5.57
N GLN A 923 -9.32 10.08 6.78
CA GLN A 923 -10.49 9.39 7.30
C GLN A 923 -11.74 9.75 6.47
N LYS A 924 -12.33 8.77 5.77
CA LYS A 924 -13.59 8.95 5.05
C LYS A 924 -14.82 8.85 5.94
N ARG A 925 -14.75 8.04 7.01
CA ARG A 925 -15.92 7.76 7.85
C ARG A 925 -15.57 7.23 9.23
N THR A 926 -16.48 7.45 10.16
CA THR A 926 -16.57 6.74 11.44
C THR A 926 -17.95 6.10 11.53
N ILE A 927 -18.00 4.81 11.84
CA ILE A 927 -19.20 4.01 12.07
C ILE A 927 -19.18 3.65 13.56
N GLY A 928 -20.10 4.22 14.34
CA GLY A 928 -20.19 3.99 15.78
C GLY A 928 -21.44 3.21 16.16
N GLY A 929 -21.74 3.17 17.47
CA GLY A 929 -22.89 2.44 18.02
C GLY A 929 -22.56 1.04 18.52
N PHE A 930 -21.27 0.70 18.63
CA PHE A 930 -20.81 -0.50 19.30
C PHE A 930 -20.69 -0.18 20.81
N PRO A 931 -21.32 -0.97 21.70
CA PRO A 931 -21.30 -0.72 23.13
C PRO A 931 -19.98 -1.16 23.79
N ASP A 932 -19.17 -1.94 23.06
CA ASP A 932 -17.94 -2.56 23.52
C ASP A 932 -16.93 -2.59 22.35
N GLU A 933 -15.74 -3.12 22.59
CA GLU A 933 -14.61 -3.13 21.65
C GLU A 933 -14.94 -3.84 20.33
N VAL A 934 -14.52 -3.25 19.21
CA VAL A 934 -14.58 -3.91 17.89
C VAL A 934 -13.30 -4.73 17.70
N THR A 935 -13.40 -6.04 17.89
CA THR A 935 -12.25 -6.94 18.02
C THR A 935 -11.65 -7.33 16.67
N ALA A 936 -12.47 -7.53 15.64
CA ALA A 936 -12.00 -7.80 14.28
C ALA A 936 -12.90 -7.16 13.23
N VAL A 937 -12.31 -6.75 12.10
CA VAL A 937 -13.02 -6.22 10.94
C VAL A 937 -12.48 -6.87 9.66
N GLU A 938 -13.35 -7.15 8.70
CA GLU A 938 -12.94 -7.72 7.41
C GLU A 938 -13.93 -7.33 6.30
N PHE A 939 -13.42 -7.05 5.09
CA PHE A 939 -14.26 -6.68 3.94
C PHE A 939 -14.95 -7.91 3.33
N LEU A 940 -16.21 -7.76 2.94
CA LEU A 940 -16.96 -8.80 2.24
C LEU A 940 -16.62 -8.79 0.74
N GLY A 941 -15.57 -9.50 0.37
CA GLY A 941 -15.14 -9.63 -1.01
C GLY A 941 -14.81 -8.29 -1.68
N ASP A 942 -15.33 -8.07 -2.90
CA ASP A 942 -15.16 -6.81 -3.64
C ASP A 942 -16.21 -5.73 -3.29
N SER A 943 -17.05 -5.98 -2.29
CA SER A 943 -18.19 -5.09 -1.96
C SER A 943 -17.77 -3.82 -1.21
N THR A 944 -18.74 -2.94 -0.96
CA THR A 944 -18.60 -1.79 -0.05
C THR A 944 -18.92 -2.15 1.39
N ARG A 945 -19.04 -3.43 1.74
CA ARG A 945 -19.47 -3.87 3.08
C ARG A 945 -18.30 -4.40 3.89
N VAL A 946 -18.36 -4.14 5.19
CA VAL A 946 -17.44 -4.67 6.20
C VAL A 946 -18.23 -5.47 7.22
N ALA A 947 -17.73 -6.66 7.56
CA ALA A 947 -18.20 -7.41 8.71
C ALA A 947 -17.29 -7.12 9.91
N SER A 948 -17.85 -7.17 11.11
CA SER A 948 -17.15 -6.88 12.35
C SER A 948 -17.63 -7.77 13.48
N SER A 949 -16.69 -8.36 14.23
CA SER A 949 -16.96 -8.97 15.53
C SER A 949 -16.78 -7.94 16.65
N CYS A 950 -17.54 -8.11 17.72
CA CYS A 950 -17.48 -7.22 18.88
C CYS A 950 -17.46 -8.04 20.18
N ALA A 951 -16.77 -7.48 21.16
CA ALA A 951 -16.70 -7.94 22.53
C ALA A 951 -18.08 -8.19 23.18
N ASP A 952 -19.11 -7.50 22.69
CA ASP A 952 -20.50 -7.66 23.13
C ASP A 952 -21.19 -8.95 22.67
N GLY A 953 -20.48 -9.82 21.95
CA GLY A 953 -20.99 -11.07 21.42
C GLY A 953 -21.83 -10.91 20.15
N GLN A 954 -21.73 -9.77 19.47
CA GLN A 954 -22.47 -9.51 18.23
C GLN A 954 -21.53 -9.46 17.03
N LEU A 955 -22.01 -10.04 15.93
CA LEU A 955 -21.47 -9.90 14.59
C LEU A 955 -22.33 -8.89 13.83
N ARG A 956 -21.71 -7.94 13.13
CA ARG A 956 -22.44 -6.91 12.36
C ARG A 956 -21.86 -6.73 10.98
N ILE A 957 -22.72 -6.41 10.01
CA ILE A 957 -22.33 -5.98 8.66
C ILE A 957 -22.77 -4.54 8.45
N HIS A 958 -21.85 -3.69 8.00
CA HIS A 958 -22.11 -2.29 7.68
C HIS A 958 -21.66 -1.94 6.26
N GLU A 959 -22.36 -0.99 5.65
CA GLU A 959 -21.93 -0.33 4.42
C GLU A 959 -20.89 0.75 4.72
N THR A 960 -19.72 0.69 4.11
CA THR A 960 -18.60 1.62 4.34
C THR A 960 -18.82 3.00 3.70
N ASN A 961 -19.59 3.05 2.63
CA ASN A 961 -19.89 4.25 1.85
C ASN A 961 -20.96 5.14 2.49
N ASN A 962 -21.90 4.60 3.25
CA ASN A 962 -22.91 5.37 3.96
C ASN A 962 -22.88 5.20 5.50
N GLY A 963 -22.24 4.15 6.04
CA GLY A 963 -22.23 3.79 7.46
C GLY A 963 -23.48 3.03 7.93
N GLY A 964 -24.38 2.67 7.00
CA GLY A 964 -25.64 2.02 7.30
C GLY A 964 -25.45 0.57 7.76
N SER A 965 -26.22 0.18 8.78
CA SER A 965 -26.28 -1.21 9.22
C SER A 965 -27.04 -2.06 8.19
N VAL A 966 -26.47 -3.20 7.84
CA VAL A 966 -27.01 -4.15 6.84
C VAL A 966 -27.62 -5.36 7.54
N ALA A 967 -26.88 -5.95 8.46
CA ALA A 967 -27.28 -7.14 9.20
C ALA A 967 -26.56 -7.20 10.55
N ALA A 968 -27.16 -7.89 11.51
CA ALA A 968 -26.55 -8.23 12.79
C ALA A 968 -26.98 -9.63 13.22
N ALA A 969 -26.06 -10.35 13.88
CA ALA A 969 -26.31 -11.64 14.50
C ALA A 969 -25.63 -11.69 15.87
N ALA A 970 -26.20 -12.51 16.76
CA ALA A 970 -25.71 -12.68 18.12
C ALA A 970 -25.08 -14.06 18.31
N ALA A 971 -24.01 -14.11 19.09
CA ALA A 971 -23.44 -15.30 19.72
C ALA A 971 -23.72 -15.20 21.25
N PRO A 972 -24.89 -15.66 21.73
CA PRO A 972 -25.33 -15.39 23.10
C PRO A 972 -24.36 -15.98 24.14
N GLY A 973 -23.89 -15.13 25.06
CA GLY A 973 -23.01 -15.55 26.15
C GLY A 973 -21.54 -15.76 25.74
N ASP A 974 -21.17 -15.36 24.52
CA ASP A 974 -19.79 -15.40 24.03
C ASP A 974 -19.22 -14.00 23.86
N PHE A 975 -17.94 -13.84 24.13
CA PHE A 975 -17.17 -12.65 23.81
C PHE A 975 -16.37 -12.97 22.56
N LEU A 976 -16.67 -12.32 21.43
CA LEU A 976 -16.04 -12.65 20.15
C LEU A 976 -14.68 -11.96 20.01
N PHE A 977 -13.61 -12.73 19.87
CA PHE A 977 -12.26 -12.21 19.65
C PHE A 977 -11.91 -12.09 18.17
N THR A 978 -12.54 -12.91 17.32
CA THR A 978 -12.07 -13.17 15.97
C THR A 978 -13.18 -13.07 14.93
N LEU A 979 -12.76 -12.90 13.68
CA LEU A 979 -13.60 -12.91 12.50
C LEU A 979 -12.83 -13.57 11.35
N GLY A 980 -13.50 -14.46 10.61
CA GLY A 980 -13.03 -14.97 9.33
C GLY A 980 -14.15 -14.97 8.31
N ILE A 981 -13.84 -14.59 7.08
CA ILE A 981 -14.77 -14.59 5.95
C ILE A 981 -14.23 -15.52 4.87
N SER A 982 -15.11 -16.32 4.25
CA SER A 982 -14.73 -17.13 3.10
C SER A 982 -14.32 -16.25 1.92
N ALA A 983 -13.39 -16.72 1.08
CA ALA A 983 -12.90 -15.97 -0.08
C ALA A 983 -13.98 -15.62 -1.11
N ASP A 984 -15.08 -16.38 -1.18
CA ASP A 984 -16.25 -16.06 -2.00
C ASP A 984 -17.29 -15.17 -1.27
N ALA A 985 -17.00 -14.80 -0.02
CA ALA A 985 -17.85 -14.04 0.89
C ALA A 985 -19.22 -14.67 1.14
N SER A 986 -19.36 -15.99 1.02
CA SER A 986 -20.61 -16.72 1.31
C SER A 986 -20.80 -17.07 2.79
N GLY A 987 -19.70 -17.26 3.53
CA GLY A 987 -19.69 -17.65 4.94
C GLY A 987 -18.91 -16.68 5.83
N VAL A 988 -19.41 -16.50 7.05
CA VAL A 988 -18.76 -15.74 8.12
C VAL A 988 -18.62 -16.62 9.35
N PHE A 989 -17.43 -16.61 9.94
CA PHE A 989 -17.03 -17.42 11.08
C PHE A 989 -16.54 -16.50 12.20
N ALA A 990 -17.00 -16.73 13.42
CA ALA A 990 -16.49 -16.01 14.58
C ALA A 990 -16.37 -16.95 15.78
N THR A 991 -15.37 -16.71 16.60
CA THR A 991 -15.17 -17.44 17.85
C THR A 991 -14.53 -16.53 18.90
N GLY A 992 -14.57 -16.95 20.16
CA GLY A 992 -13.90 -16.24 21.21
C GLY A 992 -13.86 -16.98 22.54
N GLN A 993 -14.37 -16.36 23.61
CA GLN A 993 -14.16 -16.81 24.98
C GLN A 993 -14.68 -18.23 25.24
N THR A 994 -15.81 -18.62 24.65
CA THR A 994 -16.36 -19.97 24.89
C THR A 994 -15.60 -21.06 24.14
N GLY A 995 -14.80 -20.69 23.14
CA GLY A 995 -14.17 -21.63 22.20
C GLY A 995 -15.11 -22.17 21.13
N THR A 996 -16.37 -21.73 21.11
CA THR A 996 -17.34 -22.21 20.12
C THR A 996 -17.15 -21.47 18.80
N VAL A 997 -17.10 -22.21 17.69
CA VAL A 997 -17.13 -21.59 16.36
C VAL A 997 -18.57 -21.39 15.93
N HIS A 998 -18.96 -20.14 15.76
CA HIS A 998 -20.26 -19.75 15.24
C HIS A 998 -20.17 -19.48 13.75
N VAL A 999 -21.13 -20.03 12.98
CA VAL A 999 -21.11 -19.99 11.52
C VAL A 999 -22.40 -19.38 10.99
N TRP A 1000 -22.25 -18.38 10.13
CA TRP A 1000 -23.36 -17.72 9.46
C TRP A 1000 -23.16 -17.66 7.96
N GLN A 1001 -24.25 -17.74 7.21
CA GLN A 1001 -24.28 -17.29 5.82
C GLN A 1001 -24.22 -15.76 5.80
N THR A 1002 -23.34 -15.19 4.97
CA THR A 1002 -23.16 -13.73 4.86
C THR A 1002 -24.47 -13.00 4.57
N GLU A 1003 -25.31 -13.57 3.71
CA GLU A 1003 -26.58 -12.97 3.33
C GLU A 1003 -27.58 -12.96 4.51
N GLY A 1004 -27.73 -11.79 5.13
CA GLY A 1004 -28.60 -11.58 6.27
C GLY A 1004 -28.08 -12.17 7.59
N LEU A 1005 -26.82 -12.64 7.63
CA LEU A 1005 -26.21 -13.32 8.79
C LEU A 1005 -27.10 -14.46 9.33
N LYS A 1006 -27.60 -15.32 8.42
CA LYS A 1006 -28.43 -16.46 8.82
C LYS A 1006 -27.56 -17.53 9.49
N PRO A 1007 -27.94 -18.06 10.67
CA PRO A 1007 -27.20 -19.15 11.30
C PRO A 1007 -27.11 -20.35 10.38
N ALA A 1008 -25.89 -20.84 10.17
CA ALA A 1008 -25.59 -21.99 9.31
C ALA A 1008 -25.09 -23.19 10.14
N GLY A 1009 -24.50 -22.94 11.31
CA GLY A 1009 -24.02 -23.99 12.19
C GLY A 1009 -23.29 -23.43 13.41
N GLN A 1010 -22.96 -24.34 14.33
CA GLN A 1010 -22.14 -24.09 15.50
C GLN A 1010 -21.35 -25.38 15.77
N TRP A 1011 -20.04 -25.25 16.00
CA TRP A 1011 -19.13 -26.38 16.18
C TRP A 1011 -18.38 -26.33 17.50
#